data_AF-A0A0M0W7Y9-F1
#
_entry.id   AF-A0A0M0W7Y9-F1
#
_cell.length_a   1.000
_cell.length_b   1.000
_cell.length_c   1.000
_cell.angle_alpha   90.00
_cell.angle_beta   90.00
_cell.angle_gamma   90.00
#
_symmetry.space_group_name_H-M   'P 1'
#
loop_
_entity.id
_entity.type
_entity.pdbx_description
1 polymer ?
#
loop_
_entity_poly.entity_id
_entity_poly.type
_entity_poly.pdbx_seq_one_letter_code
_entity_poly.pdbx_strand_id
1 'polypeptide(L)'
;MAATTLAASLLATPGFAAHAAETTPTATKDGFKLTILHSNDTHAHVEDATKRATKVKELRAANANSLLLDAGDVFSGSLYFNEFAGEADMKLMNLMGYDAMTFGNHEFDLGSSPEGHAALAKFVKGAEFPLLGSNLDFSKDSLFNGLQFKTVTKDFKNGKIYDGVIKEIDGQQVGIFGLTTEETPTISSVANVQFANYIDSAKKAVADFEKQGVNKIIALTHIGFDDSAEWDNDQLLAKAVEGIDVIVGGHTHTKLDKPVKAETSFKNPTIIVQTGQYSENLGELDLTFNDNGAVVDYFGQLHALNDKEKPVQADAEATALLAPYKEKISKMLNQSTGNTAVSPLNGGRGLWGVRAGETNLGNLITDGMLAGAKKIDPEVQFAFQNGGGIRASIDAGDITVGEVMTVMPFGNALGIVKLTGAEIYDIVEHSVKEFPKESGGFLHFSGLQVEFDGKAPAGKRVKSIKLNGKELDKAAYYKAATNTFTAKGGDGYDTLKKVYADGRVSEPGTIDYEMFIKHLDTLKKVDSKVEGRIIATIPFKDIAKGSDTEGYVRDLYYRDLTNGTSATTYSPNANLTRAQAASFIARALKLEAKGQATFSDIANVNPATQKEITALAEAGIVQGVNGKFNPNAKVTRAQLSLMFARAYNLQHDAKTGLKADFSDISQYNAETQNAIALMKDLKIVSGVNGKFMPSNNATRANMAKMLSNYIPFVKESK
;
A
#
# COMPACT_ATOMS: atom_id res chain seq x y z
N MET A 1 -41.14 -97.71 46.88
CA MET A 1 -41.54 -96.55 46.05
C MET A 1 -40.25 -95.82 45.68
N ALA A 2 -39.42 -96.40 44.81
CA ALA A 2 -39.43 -96.33 43.33
C ALA A 2 -39.15 -94.88 42.85
N ALA A 3 -37.88 -94.45 42.76
CA ALA A 3 -36.84 -94.77 41.77
C ALA A 3 -36.86 -93.84 40.54
N THR A 4 -35.81 -93.00 40.47
CA THR A 4 -34.92 -92.73 39.32
C THR A 4 -35.51 -92.48 37.92
N THR A 5 -35.07 -91.42 37.21
CA THR A 5 -34.10 -91.47 36.08
C THR A 5 -33.90 -90.10 35.39
N LEU A 6 -32.66 -89.91 34.91
CA LEU A 6 -31.98 -88.87 34.11
C LEU A 6 -32.65 -88.37 32.80
N ALA A 7 -32.28 -87.14 32.38
CA ALA A 7 -31.70 -86.74 31.06
C ALA A 7 -31.94 -85.22 30.81
N ALA A 8 -30.95 -84.31 30.71
CA ALA A 8 -29.90 -84.08 29.70
C ALA A 8 -30.25 -82.98 28.66
N SER A 9 -29.50 -81.87 28.77
CA SER A 9 -28.81 -81.08 27.72
C SER A 9 -29.54 -80.22 26.66
N LEU A 10 -29.00 -78.99 26.59
CA LEU A 10 -28.58 -78.18 25.42
C LEU A 10 -29.42 -76.98 24.96
N LEU A 11 -28.65 -75.90 24.73
CA LEU A 11 -29.00 -74.54 24.32
C LEU A 11 -29.63 -74.46 22.92
N ALA A 12 -30.61 -73.55 22.78
CA ALA A 12 -30.88 -72.83 21.54
C ALA A 12 -31.38 -71.41 21.87
N THR A 13 -30.73 -70.42 21.28
CA THR A 13 -31.06 -69.00 21.33
C THR A 13 -32.29 -68.67 20.47
N PRO A 14 -33.02 -67.58 20.78
CA PRO A 14 -33.70 -66.80 19.76
C PRO A 14 -33.13 -65.36 19.70
N GLY A 15 -32.90 -64.90 18.47
CA GLY A 15 -32.28 -63.62 18.17
C GLY A 15 -33.14 -62.40 18.53
N PHE A 16 -32.46 -61.34 18.95
CA PHE A 16 -32.99 -59.99 18.97
C PHE A 16 -32.51 -59.26 17.72
N ALA A 17 -33.45 -58.93 16.84
CA ALA A 17 -33.24 -57.91 15.81
C ALA A 17 -33.31 -56.54 16.49
N ALA A 18 -32.18 -55.86 16.60
CA ALA A 18 -32.14 -54.45 16.96
C ALA A 18 -32.60 -53.63 15.74
N HIS A 19 -33.80 -53.06 15.82
CA HIS A 19 -34.15 -51.91 14.98
C HIS A 19 -33.29 -50.74 15.44
N ALA A 20 -32.36 -50.30 14.58
CA ALA A 20 -31.72 -49.00 14.74
C ALA A 20 -32.82 -47.93 14.64
N ALA A 21 -33.09 -47.24 15.74
CA ALA A 21 -33.89 -46.03 15.71
C ALA A 21 -33.06 -44.96 14.98
N GLU A 22 -33.46 -44.61 13.76
CA GLU A 22 -33.03 -43.37 13.13
C GLU A 22 -33.47 -42.22 14.04
N THR A 23 -32.50 -41.62 14.73
CA THR A 23 -32.71 -40.37 15.46
C THR A 23 -32.88 -39.26 14.43
N THR A 24 -34.14 -39.00 14.07
CA THR A 24 -34.54 -37.80 13.35
C THR A 24 -34.00 -36.56 14.09
N PRO A 25 -33.26 -35.64 13.45
CA PRO A 25 -32.80 -34.41 14.10
C PRO A 25 -34.01 -33.58 14.53
N THR A 26 -34.11 -33.28 15.82
CA THR A 26 -35.09 -32.34 16.36
C THR A 26 -34.84 -30.96 15.76
N ALA A 27 -35.78 -30.47 14.95
CA ALA A 27 -35.79 -29.12 14.41
C ALA A 27 -35.77 -28.08 15.54
N THR A 28 -34.72 -27.26 15.60
CA THR A 28 -34.69 -26.08 16.48
C THR A 28 -35.37 -24.92 15.75
N LYS A 29 -36.28 -24.25 16.45
CA LYS A 29 -37.06 -23.12 15.92
C LYS A 29 -36.23 -21.87 15.54
N ASP A 30 -34.92 -21.88 15.82
CA ASP A 30 -34.03 -20.70 15.79
C ASP A 30 -32.90 -20.78 14.74
N GLY A 31 -32.86 -21.81 13.89
CA GLY A 31 -31.82 -22.00 12.87
C GLY A 31 -30.45 -22.44 13.42
N PHE A 32 -29.52 -22.80 12.53
CA PHE A 32 -28.12 -23.12 12.88
C PHE A 32 -27.29 -21.84 12.92
N LYS A 33 -26.66 -21.55 14.06
CA LYS A 33 -25.83 -20.36 14.24
C LYS A 33 -24.35 -20.70 14.13
N LEU A 34 -23.64 -19.90 13.35
CA LEU A 34 -22.19 -20.02 13.12
C LEU A 34 -21.55 -18.63 13.21
N THR A 35 -20.47 -18.52 13.97
CA THR A 35 -19.61 -17.34 13.98
C THR A 35 -18.34 -17.63 13.18
N ILE A 36 -18.02 -16.79 12.21
CA ILE A 36 -16.74 -16.84 11.49
C ILE A 36 -15.88 -15.70 11.99
N LEU A 37 -14.81 -16.05 12.70
CA LEU A 37 -13.70 -15.16 12.98
C LEU A 37 -12.73 -15.23 11.80
N HIS A 38 -12.26 -14.10 11.31
CA HIS A 38 -11.37 -14.11 10.15
C HIS A 38 -10.32 -13.00 10.14
N SER A 39 -9.23 -13.28 9.43
CA SER A 39 -8.18 -12.32 9.07
C SER A 39 -7.71 -12.55 7.64
N ASN A 40 -7.03 -11.57 7.08
CA ASN A 40 -6.41 -11.61 5.76
C ASN A 40 -5.22 -10.64 5.74
N ASP A 41 -4.26 -10.85 4.85
CA ASP A 41 -3.19 -9.88 4.52
C ASP A 41 -2.41 -9.40 5.75
N THR A 42 -2.08 -10.35 6.63
CA THR A 42 -1.43 -10.04 7.90
C THR A 42 0.04 -9.67 7.71
N HIS A 43 0.65 -10.11 6.61
CA HIS A 43 1.98 -9.71 6.15
C HIS A 43 3.01 -9.63 7.28
N ALA A 44 3.13 -10.71 8.05
CA ALA A 44 4.06 -10.84 9.16
C ALA A 44 4.00 -9.73 10.22
N HIS A 45 2.87 -9.05 10.40
CA HIS A 45 2.63 -8.09 11.49
C HIS A 45 2.31 -8.82 12.81
N VAL A 46 3.23 -9.69 13.22
CA VAL A 46 3.09 -10.63 14.34
C VAL A 46 2.97 -9.96 15.71
N GLU A 47 3.41 -8.71 15.86
CA GLU A 47 3.28 -8.00 17.13
C GLU A 47 1.81 -7.79 17.51
N ASP A 48 0.97 -7.39 16.55
CA ASP A 48 -0.46 -7.18 16.78
C ASP A 48 -1.26 -8.49 16.78
N ALA A 49 -0.70 -9.56 16.21
CA ALA A 49 -1.26 -10.90 16.34
C ALA A 49 -1.33 -11.38 17.81
N THR A 50 -0.52 -10.82 18.72
CA THR A 50 -0.66 -11.09 20.18
C THR A 50 -1.97 -10.53 20.75
N LYS A 51 -2.45 -9.39 20.24
CA LYS A 51 -3.75 -8.81 20.60
C LYS A 51 -4.89 -9.55 19.92
N ARG A 52 -4.68 -9.97 18.67
CA ARG A 52 -5.61 -10.88 17.96
C ARG A 52 -5.87 -12.14 18.77
N ALA A 53 -4.82 -12.73 19.37
CA ALA A 53 -4.96 -13.92 20.21
C ALA A 53 -5.89 -13.70 21.41
N THR A 54 -5.78 -12.55 22.09
CA THR A 54 -6.73 -12.16 23.15
C THR A 54 -8.15 -12.11 22.61
N LYS A 55 -8.35 -11.43 21.47
CA LYS A 55 -9.69 -11.23 20.91
C LYS A 55 -10.32 -12.55 20.41
N VAL A 56 -9.53 -13.42 19.82
CA VAL A 56 -9.94 -14.79 19.46
C VAL A 56 -10.39 -15.57 20.69
N LYS A 57 -9.62 -15.54 21.79
CA LYS A 57 -10.00 -16.22 23.05
C LYS A 57 -11.31 -15.67 23.61
N GLU A 58 -11.50 -14.35 23.61
CA GLU A 58 -12.75 -13.71 24.04
C GLU A 58 -13.96 -14.16 23.20
N LEU A 59 -13.84 -14.08 21.87
CA LEU A 59 -14.95 -14.34 20.96
C LEU A 59 -15.30 -15.83 20.89
N ARG A 60 -14.32 -16.73 20.93
CA ARG A 60 -14.57 -18.18 21.00
C ARG A 60 -15.22 -18.59 22.33
N ALA A 61 -14.89 -17.91 23.42
CA ALA A 61 -15.56 -18.15 24.70
C ALA A 61 -17.03 -17.68 24.70
N ALA A 62 -17.34 -16.63 23.95
CA ALA A 62 -18.72 -16.14 23.76
C ALA A 62 -19.52 -16.98 22.75
N ASN A 63 -18.85 -17.53 21.72
CA ASN A 63 -19.46 -18.21 20.59
C ASN A 63 -18.88 -19.63 20.42
N ALA A 64 -19.55 -20.62 21.02
CA ALA A 64 -19.10 -22.02 21.00
C ALA A 64 -19.04 -22.62 19.59
N ASN A 65 -19.95 -22.22 18.69
CA ASN A 65 -19.99 -22.63 17.28
C ASN A 65 -19.22 -21.62 16.43
N SER A 66 -17.89 -21.59 16.57
CA SER A 66 -17.05 -20.64 15.84
C SER A 66 -15.93 -21.29 15.03
N LEU A 67 -15.61 -20.66 13.90
CA LEU A 67 -14.45 -20.95 13.07
C LEU A 67 -13.48 -19.77 13.13
N LEU A 68 -12.17 -20.04 13.04
CA LEU A 68 -11.14 -19.04 12.80
C LEU A 68 -10.42 -19.31 11.48
N LEU A 69 -10.58 -18.41 10.51
CA LEU A 69 -10.09 -18.61 9.14
C LEU A 69 -9.10 -17.51 8.75
N ASP A 70 -8.08 -17.85 7.97
CA ASP A 70 -7.16 -16.87 7.38
C ASP A 70 -7.22 -16.89 5.85
N ALA A 71 -7.47 -15.74 5.25
CA ALA A 71 -7.64 -15.60 3.81
C ALA A 71 -6.32 -15.40 3.05
N GLY A 72 -5.16 -15.74 3.62
CA GLY A 72 -3.87 -15.72 2.92
C GLY A 72 -3.09 -14.42 3.08
N ASP A 73 -1.87 -14.40 2.52
CA ASP A 73 -0.86 -13.36 2.70
C ASP A 73 -0.47 -13.15 4.17
N VAL A 74 -0.09 -14.27 4.79
CA VAL A 74 0.61 -14.27 6.07
C VAL A 74 2.07 -13.91 5.86
N PHE A 75 2.65 -14.34 4.74
CA PHE A 75 4.04 -14.10 4.40
C PHE A 75 4.32 -12.66 3.96
N SER A 76 5.62 -12.32 3.95
CA SER A 76 6.15 -11.03 3.51
C SER A 76 5.74 -9.84 4.39
N GLY A 77 6.28 -8.65 4.08
CA GLY A 77 5.85 -7.38 4.66
C GLY A 77 6.45 -6.95 6.01
N SER A 78 7.24 -7.80 6.68
CA SER A 78 7.99 -7.39 7.87
C SER A 78 9.30 -8.16 8.05
N LEU A 79 10.20 -7.62 8.87
CA LEU A 79 11.47 -8.27 9.21
C LEU A 79 11.30 -9.65 9.84
N TYR A 80 10.16 -9.91 10.48
CA TYR A 80 9.88 -11.22 11.01
C TYR A 80 9.83 -12.26 9.89
N PHE A 81 9.27 -11.92 8.73
CA PHE A 81 9.31 -12.81 7.58
C PHE A 81 10.72 -12.93 7.00
N ASN A 82 11.44 -11.82 6.78
CA ASN A 82 12.79 -11.86 6.22
C ASN A 82 13.74 -12.74 7.06
N GLU A 83 13.63 -12.67 8.38
CA GLU A 83 14.52 -13.38 9.29
C GLU A 83 14.05 -14.81 9.63
N PHE A 84 12.74 -15.05 9.69
CA PHE A 84 12.19 -16.31 10.20
C PHE A 84 11.33 -17.09 9.20
N ALA A 85 11.14 -16.56 7.99
CA ALA A 85 10.45 -17.20 6.88
C ALA A 85 9.07 -17.79 7.27
N GLY A 86 8.27 -17.00 7.99
CA GLY A 86 6.90 -17.34 8.42
C GLY A 86 6.79 -18.22 9.67
N GLU A 87 7.91 -18.60 10.31
CA GLU A 87 7.87 -19.46 11.50
C GLU A 87 7.15 -18.81 12.69
N ALA A 88 7.33 -17.50 12.89
CA ALA A 88 6.68 -16.76 13.98
C ALA A 88 5.16 -16.74 13.80
N ASP A 89 4.71 -16.44 12.58
CA ASP A 89 3.30 -16.44 12.19
C ASP A 89 2.66 -17.83 12.38
N MET A 90 3.28 -18.88 11.86
CA MET A 90 2.81 -20.26 11.98
C MET A 90 2.56 -20.64 13.44
N LYS A 91 3.50 -20.33 14.33
CA LYS A 91 3.39 -20.66 15.75
C LYS A 91 2.29 -19.85 16.45
N LEU A 92 2.12 -18.59 16.09
CA LEU A 92 1.01 -17.77 16.60
C LEU A 92 -0.36 -18.27 16.11
N MET A 93 -0.45 -18.68 14.84
CA MET A 93 -1.67 -19.27 14.28
C MET A 93 -2.01 -20.62 14.94
N ASN A 94 -1.02 -21.48 15.16
CA ASN A 94 -1.22 -22.73 15.91
C ASN A 94 -1.72 -22.44 17.33
N LEU A 95 -1.10 -21.47 18.03
CA LEU A 95 -1.53 -21.05 19.37
C LEU A 95 -2.98 -20.54 19.39
N MET A 96 -3.38 -19.76 18.37
CA MET A 96 -4.74 -19.27 18.23
C MET A 96 -5.73 -20.36 17.80
N GLY A 97 -5.23 -21.51 17.33
CA GLY A 97 -6.02 -22.65 16.87
C GLY A 97 -6.85 -22.31 15.62
N TYR A 98 -6.22 -21.78 14.57
CA TYR A 98 -6.90 -21.58 13.27
C TYR A 98 -7.53 -22.88 12.78
N ASP A 99 -8.69 -22.78 12.12
CA ASP A 99 -9.42 -23.92 11.58
C ASP A 99 -9.04 -24.24 10.14
N ALA A 100 -8.67 -23.23 9.36
CA ALA A 100 -8.13 -23.36 8.01
C ALA A 100 -7.47 -22.05 7.56
N MET A 101 -6.61 -22.16 6.55
CA MET A 101 -6.00 -21.02 5.84
C MET A 101 -6.01 -21.30 4.33
N THR A 102 -6.30 -20.29 3.50
CA THR A 102 -5.98 -20.37 2.05
C THR A 102 -4.61 -19.74 1.78
N PHE A 103 -4.04 -20.01 0.62
CA PHE A 103 -2.82 -19.32 0.18
C PHE A 103 -3.19 -17.97 -0.43
N GLY A 104 -2.40 -16.96 -0.13
CA GLY A 104 -2.27 -15.74 -0.91
C GLY A 104 -1.05 -15.78 -1.82
N ASN A 105 -0.83 -14.68 -2.56
CA ASN A 105 0.28 -14.61 -3.49
C ASN A 105 1.63 -14.54 -2.77
N HIS A 106 1.70 -13.91 -1.60
CA HIS A 106 2.96 -13.74 -0.87
C HIS A 106 3.49 -15.01 -0.22
N GLU A 107 2.66 -16.06 -0.08
CA GLU A 107 3.14 -17.38 0.33
C GLU A 107 4.20 -17.95 -0.62
N PHE A 108 4.23 -17.50 -1.88
CA PHE A 108 5.13 -17.96 -2.93
C PHE A 108 6.37 -17.09 -3.14
N ASP A 109 6.56 -16.01 -2.36
CA ASP A 109 7.63 -15.02 -2.58
C ASP A 109 9.04 -15.62 -2.63
N LEU A 110 9.29 -16.63 -1.79
CA LEU A 110 10.58 -17.30 -1.69
C LEU A 110 10.81 -18.37 -2.76
N GLY A 111 9.84 -18.66 -3.64
CA GLY A 111 9.97 -19.75 -4.61
C GLY A 111 11.07 -19.56 -5.66
N SER A 112 11.56 -18.34 -5.86
CA SER A 112 12.73 -18.04 -6.72
C SER A 112 14.06 -18.10 -5.95
N SER A 113 14.06 -18.34 -4.63
CA SER A 113 15.29 -18.49 -3.86
C SER A 113 16.02 -19.79 -4.25
N PRO A 114 17.33 -19.92 -3.95
CA PRO A 114 18.06 -21.17 -4.15
C PRO A 114 17.41 -22.38 -3.46
N GLU A 115 16.68 -22.16 -2.38
CA GLU A 115 15.96 -23.15 -1.59
C GLU A 115 14.52 -23.41 -2.10
N GLY A 116 14.06 -22.64 -3.09
CA GLY A 116 12.69 -22.69 -3.62
C GLY A 116 11.64 -22.54 -2.52
N HIS A 117 10.56 -23.31 -2.61
CA HIS A 117 9.46 -23.27 -1.63
C HIS A 117 9.76 -23.99 -0.31
N ALA A 118 11.02 -24.18 0.10
CA ALA A 118 11.35 -24.91 1.32
C ALA A 118 10.71 -24.27 2.58
N ALA A 119 10.67 -22.93 2.64
CA ALA A 119 10.00 -22.19 3.71
C ALA A 119 8.49 -22.45 3.73
N LEU A 120 7.82 -22.34 2.58
CA LEU A 120 6.38 -22.62 2.47
C LEU A 120 6.07 -24.07 2.82
N ALA A 121 6.85 -25.03 2.33
CA ALA A 121 6.68 -26.44 2.67
C ALA A 121 6.90 -26.72 4.17
N LYS A 122 7.82 -25.99 4.83
CA LYS A 122 8.01 -26.05 6.30
C LYS A 122 6.81 -25.47 7.03
N PHE A 123 6.30 -24.32 6.59
CA PHE A 123 5.09 -23.71 7.16
C PHE A 123 3.90 -24.66 7.07
N VAL A 124 3.63 -25.22 5.88
CA VAL A 124 2.58 -26.22 5.69
C VAL A 124 2.77 -27.39 6.64
N LYS A 125 3.95 -27.99 6.73
CA LYS A 125 4.18 -29.15 7.61
C LYS A 125 4.01 -28.84 9.10
N GLY A 126 4.29 -27.61 9.51
CA GLY A 126 4.19 -27.19 10.91
C GLY A 126 2.84 -26.60 11.31
N ALA A 127 1.95 -26.31 10.35
CA ALA A 127 0.60 -25.83 10.64
C ALA A 127 -0.23 -26.91 11.34
N GLU A 128 -0.90 -26.53 12.43
CA GLU A 128 -1.85 -27.37 13.17
C GLU A 128 -3.28 -27.28 12.62
N PHE A 129 -3.38 -26.93 11.34
CA PHE A 129 -4.62 -26.79 10.57
C PHE A 129 -4.37 -27.16 9.10
N PRO A 130 -5.42 -27.48 8.32
CA PRO A 130 -5.30 -27.67 6.88
C PRO A 130 -5.10 -26.34 6.15
N LEU A 131 -4.29 -26.36 5.08
CA LEU A 131 -4.30 -25.30 4.09
C LEU A 131 -5.20 -25.69 2.91
N LEU A 132 -5.84 -24.71 2.30
CA LEU A 132 -6.84 -24.91 1.25
C LEU A 132 -6.38 -24.26 -0.05
N GLY A 133 -6.50 -24.98 -1.18
CA GLY A 133 -6.01 -24.51 -2.47
C GLY A 133 -6.63 -25.28 -3.64
N SER A 134 -7.93 -25.06 -3.86
CA SER A 134 -8.70 -25.78 -4.88
C SER A 134 -8.23 -25.50 -6.32
N ASN A 135 -7.68 -24.31 -6.56
CA ASN A 135 -7.14 -23.92 -7.85
C ASN A 135 -5.60 -23.99 -7.96
N LEU A 136 -4.93 -24.62 -6.99
CA LEU A 136 -3.47 -24.73 -6.97
C LEU A 136 -2.98 -26.14 -7.30
N ASP A 137 -1.96 -26.32 -8.12
CA ASP A 137 -1.34 -27.63 -8.37
C ASP A 137 0.16 -27.61 -8.06
N PHE A 138 0.53 -28.29 -6.97
CA PHE A 138 1.90 -28.43 -6.48
C PHE A 138 2.59 -29.71 -7.00
N SER A 139 1.95 -30.51 -7.88
CA SER A 139 2.48 -31.82 -8.31
C SER A 139 3.85 -31.77 -9.00
N LYS A 140 4.21 -30.61 -9.56
CA LYS A 140 5.53 -30.36 -10.19
C LYS A 140 6.57 -29.80 -9.23
N ASP A 141 6.23 -29.59 -7.96
CA ASP A 141 7.15 -29.19 -6.91
C ASP A 141 7.42 -30.34 -5.95
N SER A 142 8.62 -30.92 -6.05
CA SER A 142 9.03 -32.07 -5.25
C SER A 142 9.00 -31.84 -3.73
N LEU A 143 9.03 -30.59 -3.27
CA LEU A 143 8.95 -30.24 -1.84
C LEU A 143 7.56 -30.53 -1.24
N PHE A 144 6.54 -30.63 -2.10
CA PHE A 144 5.14 -30.87 -1.73
C PHE A 144 4.67 -32.31 -1.98
N ASN A 145 5.58 -33.22 -2.33
CA ASN A 145 5.27 -34.64 -2.46
C ASN A 145 4.63 -35.18 -1.16
N GLY A 146 3.40 -35.68 -1.27
CA GLY A 146 2.61 -36.18 -0.14
C GLY A 146 2.09 -35.11 0.83
N LEU A 147 2.11 -33.84 0.44
CA LEU A 147 1.48 -32.74 1.19
C LEU A 147 0.11 -32.35 0.61
N GLN A 148 -0.07 -32.42 -0.71
CA GLN A 148 -1.32 -32.03 -1.36
C GLN A 148 -2.22 -33.22 -1.69
N PHE A 149 -3.52 -33.05 -1.43
CA PHE A 149 -4.58 -33.97 -1.77
C PHE A 149 -5.68 -33.23 -2.54
N LYS A 150 -5.92 -33.64 -3.79
CA LYS A 150 -6.92 -33.05 -4.69
C LYS A 150 -8.33 -33.55 -4.42
N THR A 151 -8.85 -33.22 -3.23
CA THR A 151 -10.17 -33.66 -2.78
C THR A 151 -10.80 -32.67 -1.79
N VAL A 152 -12.13 -32.71 -1.73
CA VAL A 152 -12.92 -32.25 -0.59
C VAL A 152 -13.11 -33.42 0.37
N THR A 153 -12.85 -33.25 1.68
CA THR A 153 -12.99 -34.36 2.65
C THR A 153 -13.28 -33.90 4.08
N LYS A 154 -13.98 -34.74 4.86
CA LYS A 154 -14.09 -34.61 6.32
C LYS A 154 -12.89 -35.21 7.07
N ASP A 155 -12.18 -36.16 6.44
CA ASP A 155 -11.09 -36.93 7.06
C ASP A 155 -9.73 -36.28 6.78
N PHE A 156 -9.65 -34.96 6.93
CA PHE A 156 -8.42 -34.21 6.69
C PHE A 156 -7.42 -34.36 7.85
N LYS A 157 -6.17 -33.98 7.58
CA LYS A 157 -5.09 -33.93 8.56
C LYS A 157 -4.48 -32.54 8.57
N ASN A 158 -4.05 -32.10 9.74
CA ASN A 158 -3.28 -30.87 9.90
C ASN A 158 -1.96 -30.93 9.12
N GLY A 159 -1.50 -29.75 8.71
CA GLY A 159 -0.26 -29.58 7.99
C GLY A 159 -0.21 -30.25 6.61
N LYS A 160 -1.37 -30.27 5.94
CA LYS A 160 -1.61 -30.79 4.59
C LYS A 160 -2.47 -29.83 3.81
N ILE A 161 -2.46 -30.00 2.48
CA ILE A 161 -3.17 -29.14 1.53
C ILE A 161 -4.33 -29.92 0.92
N TYR A 162 -5.53 -29.34 0.93
CA TYR A 162 -6.73 -29.92 0.34
C TYR A 162 -7.40 -28.92 -0.63
N ASP A 163 -8.26 -29.41 -1.53
CA ASP A 163 -9.11 -28.51 -2.29
C ASP A 163 -10.17 -27.89 -1.37
N GLY A 164 -10.72 -28.70 -0.46
CA GLY A 164 -11.59 -28.24 0.62
C GLY A 164 -11.71 -29.24 1.77
N VAL A 165 -12.26 -28.79 2.88
CA VAL A 165 -12.50 -29.59 4.08
C VAL A 165 -13.94 -29.46 4.55
N ILE A 166 -14.46 -30.51 5.19
CA ILE A 166 -15.79 -30.52 5.82
C ILE A 166 -15.59 -30.54 7.32
N LYS A 167 -16.10 -29.52 8.02
CA LYS A 167 -16.10 -29.42 9.48
C LYS A 167 -17.49 -29.74 10.00
N GLU A 168 -17.57 -30.57 11.03
CA GLU A 168 -18.80 -30.80 11.77
C GLU A 168 -18.85 -29.83 12.96
N ILE A 169 -19.90 -29.01 13.03
CA ILE A 169 -20.10 -28.00 14.07
C ILE A 169 -21.55 -28.15 14.53
N ASP A 170 -21.75 -28.50 15.80
CA ASP A 170 -23.08 -28.70 16.39
C ASP A 170 -23.97 -29.65 15.56
N GLY A 171 -23.37 -30.75 15.07
CA GLY A 171 -24.04 -31.74 14.22
C GLY A 171 -24.34 -31.29 12.79
N GLN A 172 -23.94 -30.08 12.39
CA GLN A 172 -24.08 -29.57 11.02
C GLN A 172 -22.74 -29.63 10.28
N GLN A 173 -22.79 -29.97 8.99
CA GLN A 173 -21.61 -29.98 8.13
C GLN A 173 -21.43 -28.61 7.47
N VAL A 174 -20.23 -28.05 7.59
CA VAL A 174 -19.81 -26.80 6.94
C VAL A 174 -18.61 -27.10 6.05
N GLY A 175 -18.76 -26.84 4.75
CA GLY A 175 -17.70 -26.99 3.76
C GLY A 175 -16.86 -25.72 3.66
N ILE A 176 -15.55 -25.87 3.55
CA ILE A 176 -14.61 -24.75 3.38
C ILE A 176 -13.64 -25.11 2.26
N PHE A 177 -13.55 -24.29 1.20
CA PHE A 177 -12.55 -24.47 0.14
C PHE A 177 -11.71 -23.21 -0.07
N GLY A 178 -10.51 -23.39 -0.61
CA GLY A 178 -9.53 -22.32 -0.79
C GLY A 178 -9.40 -21.88 -2.24
N LEU A 179 -9.25 -20.58 -2.48
CA LEU A 179 -8.84 -20.03 -3.77
C LEU A 179 -7.70 -19.02 -3.58
N THR A 180 -6.84 -18.94 -4.58
CA THR A 180 -5.73 -17.96 -4.66
C THR A 180 -5.75 -17.30 -6.02
N THR A 181 -5.40 -16.01 -6.11
CA THR A 181 -5.42 -15.24 -7.36
C THR A 181 -4.66 -15.93 -8.48
N GLU A 182 -5.26 -15.97 -9.68
CA GLU A 182 -4.61 -16.46 -10.89
C GLU A 182 -3.47 -15.53 -11.34
N GLU A 183 -3.44 -14.30 -10.84
CA GLU A 183 -2.40 -13.31 -11.13
C GLU A 183 -1.06 -13.68 -10.46
N THR A 184 -1.07 -14.54 -9.44
CA THR A 184 0.11 -14.92 -8.62
C THR A 184 1.40 -15.16 -9.43
N PRO A 185 1.40 -15.88 -10.58
CA PRO A 185 2.61 -16.08 -11.39
C PRO A 185 3.27 -14.80 -11.91
N THR A 186 2.54 -13.68 -11.92
CA THR A 186 3.03 -12.37 -12.39
C THR A 186 3.41 -11.42 -11.25
N ILE A 187 2.89 -11.67 -10.04
CA ILE A 187 3.10 -10.81 -8.86
C ILE A 187 3.94 -11.47 -7.75
N SER A 188 4.22 -12.77 -7.86
CA SER A 188 5.10 -13.50 -6.94
C SER A 188 5.98 -14.54 -7.67
N SER A 189 6.66 -15.39 -6.91
CA SER A 189 7.72 -16.30 -7.36
C SER A 189 7.29 -17.77 -7.37
N VAL A 190 6.25 -18.11 -8.13
CA VAL A 190 5.53 -19.41 -8.06
C VAL A 190 6.31 -20.66 -8.50
N ALA A 191 7.52 -20.52 -9.04
CA ALA A 191 8.32 -21.62 -9.60
C ALA A 191 7.49 -22.58 -10.48
N ASN A 192 7.26 -23.82 -10.03
CA ASN A 192 6.56 -24.86 -10.78
C ASN A 192 5.08 -25.04 -10.37
N VAL A 193 4.56 -24.21 -9.46
CA VAL A 193 3.17 -24.29 -8.99
C VAL A 193 2.25 -23.70 -10.06
N GLN A 194 1.18 -24.42 -10.37
CA GLN A 194 0.19 -24.00 -11.37
C GLN A 194 -1.07 -23.47 -10.71
N PHE A 195 -1.68 -22.48 -11.37
CA PHE A 195 -2.89 -21.80 -10.93
C PHE A 195 -3.96 -22.01 -12.00
N ALA A 196 -5.10 -22.58 -11.60
CA ALA A 196 -6.24 -22.84 -12.46
C ALA A 196 -7.31 -21.75 -12.28
N ASN A 197 -8.28 -21.73 -13.19
CA ASN A 197 -9.31 -20.71 -13.17
C ASN A 197 -10.12 -20.72 -11.87
N TYR A 198 -10.21 -19.60 -11.16
CA TYR A 198 -10.81 -19.55 -9.83
C TYR A 198 -12.31 -19.85 -9.87
N ILE A 199 -13.03 -19.42 -10.91
CA ILE A 199 -14.47 -19.68 -11.07
C ILE A 199 -14.72 -21.16 -11.35
N ASP A 200 -13.97 -21.76 -12.27
CA ASP A 200 -14.14 -23.18 -12.62
C ASP A 200 -13.76 -24.10 -11.45
N SER A 201 -12.68 -23.77 -10.74
CA SER A 201 -12.30 -24.47 -9.51
C SER A 201 -13.34 -24.34 -8.41
N ALA A 202 -13.95 -23.15 -8.24
CA ALA A 202 -15.02 -22.95 -7.27
C ALA A 202 -16.28 -23.77 -7.60
N LYS A 203 -16.73 -23.75 -8.87
CA LYS A 203 -17.87 -24.57 -9.32
C LYS A 203 -17.64 -26.05 -9.04
N LYS A 204 -16.42 -26.53 -9.30
CA LYS A 204 -16.05 -27.92 -8.99
C LYS A 204 -16.10 -28.20 -7.49
N ALA A 205 -15.52 -27.32 -6.66
CA ALA A 205 -15.50 -27.49 -5.21
C ALA A 205 -16.93 -27.51 -4.62
N VAL A 206 -17.79 -26.57 -5.03
CA VAL A 206 -19.21 -26.53 -4.62
C VAL A 206 -19.91 -27.84 -5.00
N ALA A 207 -19.77 -28.30 -6.24
CA ALA A 207 -20.39 -29.55 -6.68
C ALA A 207 -19.88 -30.77 -5.87
N ASP A 208 -18.59 -30.80 -5.50
CA ASP A 208 -18.01 -31.87 -4.69
C ASP A 208 -18.52 -31.86 -3.23
N PHE A 209 -18.83 -30.70 -2.67
CA PHE A 209 -19.50 -30.56 -1.36
C PHE A 209 -20.97 -31.01 -1.42
N GLU A 210 -21.72 -30.49 -2.39
CA GLU A 210 -23.16 -30.80 -2.55
C GLU A 210 -23.39 -32.30 -2.80
N LYS A 211 -22.50 -32.94 -3.57
CA LYS A 211 -22.52 -34.39 -3.79
C LYS A 211 -22.35 -35.19 -2.48
N GLN A 212 -21.70 -34.61 -1.48
CA GLN A 212 -21.55 -35.19 -0.14
C GLN A 212 -22.67 -34.78 0.82
N GLY A 213 -23.67 -34.02 0.35
CA GLY A 213 -24.80 -33.55 1.16
C GLY A 213 -24.51 -32.29 1.98
N VAL A 214 -23.37 -31.63 1.75
CA VAL A 214 -23.03 -30.37 2.43
C VAL A 214 -23.75 -29.22 1.75
N ASN A 215 -24.48 -28.42 2.53
CA ASN A 215 -25.30 -27.31 2.04
C ASN A 215 -24.97 -25.96 2.70
N LYS A 216 -23.83 -25.87 3.39
CA LYS A 216 -23.29 -24.64 3.99
C LYS A 216 -21.85 -24.53 3.54
N ILE A 217 -21.56 -23.64 2.60
CA ILE A 217 -20.27 -23.60 1.91
C ILE A 217 -19.62 -22.22 2.05
N ILE A 218 -18.41 -22.22 2.60
CA ILE A 218 -17.54 -21.05 2.75
C ILE A 218 -16.43 -21.14 1.70
N ALA A 219 -16.30 -20.11 0.88
CA ALA A 219 -15.12 -19.88 0.07
C ALA A 219 -14.13 -19.03 0.88
N LEU A 220 -12.95 -19.56 1.16
CA LEU A 220 -11.84 -18.85 1.79
C LEU A 220 -10.88 -18.41 0.69
N THR A 221 -10.82 -17.11 0.39
CA THR A 221 -10.31 -16.63 -0.89
C THR A 221 -9.23 -15.56 -0.74
N HIS A 222 -8.19 -15.68 -1.55
CA HIS A 222 -7.20 -14.64 -1.76
C HIS A 222 -7.24 -14.16 -3.21
N ILE A 223 -8.40 -13.61 -3.62
CA ILE A 223 -8.68 -13.19 -5.00
C ILE A 223 -9.24 -11.75 -5.11
N GLY A 224 -9.11 -10.95 -4.06
CA GLY A 224 -9.49 -9.53 -4.11
C GLY A 224 -10.99 -9.27 -4.07
N PHE A 225 -11.39 -8.17 -3.42
CA PHE A 225 -12.82 -7.84 -3.27
C PHE A 225 -13.46 -7.39 -4.60
N ASP A 226 -12.83 -6.41 -5.26
CA ASP A 226 -13.22 -5.87 -6.57
C ASP A 226 -11.95 -5.54 -7.37
N ASP A 227 -11.22 -6.58 -7.77
CA ASP A 227 -9.88 -6.47 -8.35
C ASP A 227 -9.87 -6.62 -9.88
N SER A 228 -9.58 -7.81 -10.42
CA SER A 228 -9.60 -8.08 -11.86
C SER A 228 -10.66 -9.11 -12.24
N ALA A 229 -11.57 -8.72 -13.12
CA ALA A 229 -12.52 -9.66 -13.72
C ALA A 229 -11.83 -10.78 -14.52
N GLU A 230 -10.59 -10.58 -14.95
CA GLU A 230 -9.82 -11.57 -15.71
C GLU A 230 -9.17 -12.62 -14.80
N TRP A 231 -8.64 -12.21 -13.65
CA TRP A 231 -7.74 -13.04 -12.84
C TRP A 231 -8.29 -13.40 -11.45
N ASP A 232 -9.07 -12.50 -10.84
CA ASP A 232 -9.39 -12.56 -9.42
C ASP A 232 -10.45 -11.51 -8.99
N ASN A 233 -11.63 -11.95 -8.54
CA ASN A 233 -12.63 -11.01 -8.02
C ASN A 233 -13.71 -11.74 -7.19
N ASP A 234 -13.79 -11.44 -5.89
CA ASP A 234 -14.77 -12.01 -4.94
C ASP A 234 -16.21 -11.65 -5.34
N GLN A 235 -16.48 -10.41 -5.79
CA GLN A 235 -17.81 -10.01 -6.24
C GLN A 235 -18.24 -10.75 -7.51
N LEU A 236 -17.31 -10.98 -8.44
CA LEU A 236 -17.58 -11.74 -9.66
C LEU A 236 -17.78 -13.22 -9.34
N LEU A 237 -16.97 -13.79 -8.44
CA LEU A 237 -17.14 -15.16 -7.95
C LEU A 237 -18.55 -15.36 -7.39
N ALA A 238 -18.99 -14.48 -6.49
CA ALA A 238 -20.32 -14.52 -5.87
C ALA A 238 -21.48 -14.40 -6.89
N LYS A 239 -21.23 -13.73 -8.04
CA LYS A 239 -22.20 -13.62 -9.14
C LYS A 239 -22.18 -14.84 -10.07
N ALA A 240 -21.05 -15.53 -10.18
CA ALA A 240 -20.82 -16.59 -11.15
C ALA A 240 -21.05 -18.01 -10.60
N VAL A 241 -21.01 -18.20 -9.28
CA VAL A 241 -21.06 -19.53 -8.65
C VAL A 241 -22.18 -19.57 -7.60
N GLU A 242 -23.31 -20.19 -7.97
CA GLU A 242 -24.38 -20.51 -7.02
C GLU A 242 -23.91 -21.59 -6.04
N GLY A 243 -24.42 -21.54 -4.81
CA GLY A 243 -24.09 -22.51 -3.74
C GLY A 243 -23.01 -22.06 -2.76
N ILE A 244 -22.33 -20.93 -3.01
CA ILE A 244 -21.44 -20.31 -2.02
C ILE A 244 -22.27 -19.41 -1.09
N ASP A 245 -22.28 -19.70 0.20
CA ASP A 245 -23.01 -18.90 1.19
C ASP A 245 -22.19 -17.71 1.68
N VAL A 246 -20.89 -17.91 1.88
CA VAL A 246 -19.98 -16.90 2.42
C VAL A 246 -18.66 -16.90 1.65
N ILE A 247 -18.14 -15.72 1.35
CA ILE A 247 -16.77 -15.48 0.93
C ILE A 247 -16.03 -14.74 2.06
N VAL A 248 -14.94 -15.35 2.53
CA VAL A 248 -13.98 -14.72 3.44
C VAL A 248 -12.74 -14.38 2.61
N GLY A 249 -12.61 -13.11 2.25
CA GLY A 249 -11.64 -12.64 1.24
C GLY A 249 -10.36 -12.00 1.80
N GLY A 250 -9.40 -11.77 0.89
CA GLY A 250 -8.15 -11.03 1.10
C GLY A 250 -7.64 -10.34 -0.18
N HIS A 251 -6.32 -10.13 -0.28
CA HIS A 251 -5.55 -9.60 -1.42
C HIS A 251 -5.59 -8.08 -1.58
N THR A 252 -6.78 -7.52 -1.76
CA THR A 252 -6.95 -6.07 -2.07
C THR A 252 -6.79 -5.13 -0.87
N HIS A 253 -6.52 -5.67 0.32
CA HIS A 253 -6.50 -4.93 1.59
C HIS A 253 -7.82 -4.18 1.87
N THR A 254 -8.93 -4.65 1.31
CA THR A 254 -10.22 -3.96 1.44
C THR A 254 -10.71 -4.10 2.87
N LYS A 255 -10.94 -2.98 3.54
CA LYS A 255 -11.58 -2.94 4.85
C LYS A 255 -13.09 -2.83 4.67
N LEU A 256 -13.81 -3.91 4.98
CA LEU A 256 -15.27 -3.92 4.97
C LEU A 256 -15.78 -3.74 6.41
N ASP A 257 -16.17 -2.51 6.77
CA ASP A 257 -16.71 -2.21 8.11
C ASP A 257 -18.00 -3.00 8.43
N LYS A 258 -18.70 -3.48 7.39
CA LYS A 258 -19.87 -4.36 7.47
C LYS A 258 -19.82 -5.40 6.34
N PRO A 259 -20.45 -6.57 6.51
CA PRO A 259 -20.54 -7.56 5.44
C PRO A 259 -21.25 -7.02 4.20
N VAL A 260 -20.76 -7.38 3.03
CA VAL A 260 -21.36 -7.01 1.74
C VAL A 260 -22.14 -8.19 1.19
N LYS A 261 -23.42 -7.98 0.90
CA LYS A 261 -24.25 -8.97 0.23
C LYS A 261 -24.08 -8.82 -1.29
N ALA A 262 -23.74 -9.90 -1.97
CA ALA A 262 -23.51 -9.89 -3.41
C ALA A 262 -24.77 -9.52 -4.20
N GLU A 263 -24.60 -8.71 -5.25
CA GLU A 263 -25.66 -8.37 -6.19
C GLU A 263 -25.78 -9.46 -7.26
N THR A 264 -26.65 -10.44 -7.04
CA THR A 264 -26.83 -11.60 -7.92
C THR A 264 -28.31 -11.93 -8.15
N SER A 265 -28.60 -12.68 -9.21
CA SER A 265 -29.92 -13.28 -9.47
C SER A 265 -30.19 -14.56 -8.67
N PHE A 266 -29.19 -15.10 -7.96
CA PHE A 266 -29.37 -16.30 -7.13
C PHE A 266 -30.36 -16.05 -5.99
N LYS A 267 -31.08 -17.11 -5.63
CA LYS A 267 -32.09 -17.05 -4.56
C LYS A 267 -31.49 -16.74 -3.19
N ASN A 268 -30.29 -17.27 -2.94
CA ASN A 268 -29.51 -17.04 -1.73
C ASN A 268 -28.22 -16.30 -2.11
N PRO A 269 -28.17 -14.96 -2.00
CA PRO A 269 -26.97 -14.22 -2.32
C PRO A 269 -25.86 -14.45 -1.30
N THR A 270 -24.63 -14.61 -1.79
CA THR A 270 -23.42 -14.78 -0.98
C THR A 270 -23.12 -13.53 -0.14
N ILE A 271 -22.63 -13.76 1.08
CA ILE A 271 -22.13 -12.70 1.98
C ILE A 271 -20.61 -12.63 1.90
N ILE A 272 -20.04 -11.44 1.72
CA ILE A 272 -18.61 -11.20 1.53
C ILE A 272 -18.05 -10.37 2.69
N VAL A 273 -16.92 -10.77 3.25
CA VAL A 273 -16.22 -10.08 4.35
C VAL A 273 -14.71 -10.02 4.10
N GLN A 274 -14.07 -8.91 4.53
CA GLN A 274 -12.61 -8.69 4.55
C GLN A 274 -12.25 -7.75 5.73
N THR A 275 -11.01 -7.80 6.21
CA THR A 275 -10.57 -7.11 7.45
C THR A 275 -9.62 -5.94 7.25
N GLY A 276 -9.28 -5.60 6.01
CA GLY A 276 -8.18 -4.69 5.71
C GLY A 276 -6.87 -5.46 5.62
N GLN A 277 -5.87 -5.10 6.43
CA GLN A 277 -4.51 -5.64 6.36
C GLN A 277 -3.79 -5.58 7.72
N TYR A 278 -2.59 -6.16 7.79
CA TYR A 278 -1.56 -5.92 8.81
C TYR A 278 -1.97 -6.23 10.25
N SER A 279 -2.93 -7.13 10.44
CA SER A 279 -3.53 -7.41 11.75
C SER A 279 -4.07 -6.14 12.43
N GLU A 280 -4.53 -5.14 11.66
CA GLU A 280 -5.20 -3.96 12.23
C GLU A 280 -6.55 -4.31 12.85
N ASN A 281 -7.23 -5.31 12.28
CA ASN A 281 -8.55 -5.77 12.70
C ASN A 281 -8.64 -7.30 12.77
N LEU A 282 -9.53 -7.81 13.62
CA LEU A 282 -10.08 -9.16 13.53
C LEU A 282 -11.55 -9.06 13.09
N GLY A 283 -11.93 -9.78 12.05
CA GLY A 283 -13.31 -9.84 11.59
C GLY A 283 -14.15 -10.83 12.39
N GLU A 284 -15.40 -10.47 12.66
CA GLU A 284 -16.42 -11.35 13.23
C GLU A 284 -17.67 -11.28 12.35
N LEU A 285 -18.13 -12.43 11.88
CA LEU A 285 -19.35 -12.59 11.10
C LEU A 285 -20.23 -13.65 11.76
N ASP A 286 -21.35 -13.22 12.33
CA ASP A 286 -22.40 -14.10 12.85
C ASP A 286 -23.42 -14.40 11.77
N LEU A 287 -23.75 -15.67 11.60
CA LEU A 287 -24.68 -16.18 10.59
C LEU A 287 -25.75 -17.04 11.24
N THR A 288 -26.98 -16.93 10.75
CA THR A 288 -28.04 -17.89 11.01
C THR A 288 -28.45 -18.57 9.71
N PHE A 289 -28.31 -19.89 9.66
CA PHE A 289 -28.73 -20.74 8.55
C PHE A 289 -30.07 -21.41 8.85
N ASN A 290 -30.92 -21.57 7.84
CA ASN A 290 -32.09 -22.44 7.92
C ASN A 290 -31.72 -23.91 7.60
N ASP A 291 -32.70 -24.81 7.73
CA ASP A 291 -32.52 -26.26 7.50
C ASP A 291 -32.08 -26.59 6.07
N ASN A 292 -32.39 -25.73 5.09
CA ASN A 292 -31.97 -25.89 3.70
C ASN A 292 -30.55 -25.35 3.44
N GLY A 293 -29.86 -24.85 4.47
CA GLY A 293 -28.50 -24.30 4.35
C GLY A 293 -28.45 -22.86 3.87
N ALA A 294 -29.57 -22.15 3.73
CA ALA A 294 -29.56 -20.75 3.32
C ALA A 294 -29.34 -19.81 4.51
N VAL A 295 -28.52 -18.77 4.32
CA VAL A 295 -28.35 -17.67 5.28
C VAL A 295 -29.64 -16.85 5.37
N VAL A 296 -30.25 -16.81 6.55
CA VAL A 296 -31.50 -16.05 6.82
C VAL A 296 -31.29 -14.80 7.67
N ASP A 297 -30.18 -14.72 8.40
CA ASP A 297 -29.77 -13.53 9.13
C ASP A 297 -28.24 -13.47 9.23
N TYR A 298 -27.67 -12.27 9.25
CA TYR A 298 -26.25 -12.06 9.43
C TYR A 298 -25.92 -10.71 10.06
N PHE A 299 -24.90 -10.70 10.90
CA PHE A 299 -24.30 -9.49 11.47
C PHE A 299 -22.79 -9.61 11.40
N GLY A 300 -22.09 -8.53 11.06
CA GLY A 300 -20.63 -8.55 11.09
C GLY A 300 -20.04 -7.22 11.51
N GLN A 301 -18.88 -7.32 12.14
CA GLN A 301 -18.12 -6.20 12.66
C GLN A 301 -16.61 -6.48 12.60
N LEU A 302 -15.84 -5.39 12.64
CA LEU A 302 -14.38 -5.45 12.77
C LEU A 302 -13.97 -5.04 14.18
N HIS A 303 -13.14 -5.87 14.82
CA HIS A 303 -12.52 -5.57 16.09
C HIS A 303 -11.14 -4.96 15.85
N ALA A 304 -11.03 -3.64 15.97
CA ALA A 304 -9.76 -2.94 15.85
C ALA A 304 -8.80 -3.39 16.95
N LEU A 305 -7.66 -3.96 16.55
CA LEU A 305 -6.64 -4.48 17.48
C LEU A 305 -5.70 -3.37 17.96
N ASN A 306 -5.58 -2.28 17.19
CA ASN A 306 -4.68 -1.16 17.42
C ASN A 306 -5.39 0.14 17.82
N ASP A 307 -6.61 0.05 18.33
CA ASP A 307 -7.35 1.22 18.81
C ASP A 307 -6.65 1.85 20.04
N LYS A 308 -6.21 3.10 19.90
CA LYS A 308 -5.56 3.84 20.99
C LYS A 308 -6.52 4.27 22.09
N GLU A 309 -7.81 4.42 21.77
CA GLU A 309 -8.85 4.78 22.73
C GLU A 309 -9.37 3.56 23.47
N LYS A 310 -9.37 2.39 22.81
CA LYS A 310 -9.79 1.09 23.40
C LYS A 310 -8.73 0.01 23.14
N PRO A 311 -7.58 0.07 23.80
CA PRO A 311 -6.48 -0.84 23.53
C PRO A 311 -6.84 -2.27 23.92
N VAL A 312 -6.67 -3.20 22.97
CA VAL A 312 -6.70 -4.64 23.24
C VAL A 312 -5.38 -5.03 23.91
N GLN A 313 -5.47 -5.70 25.07
CA GLN A 313 -4.30 -6.21 25.76
C GLN A 313 -3.69 -7.39 25.00
N ALA A 314 -2.37 -7.44 24.90
CA ALA A 314 -1.68 -8.56 24.29
C ALA A 314 -1.83 -9.83 25.13
N ASP A 315 -2.08 -10.97 24.48
CA ASP A 315 -2.18 -12.25 25.15
C ASP A 315 -0.82 -12.67 25.72
N ALA A 316 -0.79 -13.12 26.98
CA ALA A 316 0.45 -13.40 27.69
C ALA A 316 1.23 -14.57 27.07
N GLU A 317 0.53 -15.60 26.59
CA GLU A 317 1.14 -16.78 25.98
C GLU A 317 1.68 -16.46 24.58
N ALA A 318 0.89 -15.74 23.78
CA ALA A 318 1.33 -15.24 22.47
C ALA A 318 2.53 -14.30 22.59
N THR A 319 2.53 -13.44 23.61
CA THR A 319 3.64 -12.53 23.90
C THR A 319 4.91 -13.30 24.28
N ALA A 320 4.79 -14.32 25.14
CA ALA A 320 5.91 -15.16 25.52
C ALA A 320 6.48 -15.95 24.33
N LEU A 321 5.61 -16.43 23.44
CA LEU A 321 5.98 -17.11 22.20
C LEU A 321 6.75 -16.18 21.26
N LEU A 322 6.32 -14.92 21.14
CA LEU A 322 6.93 -13.94 20.23
C LEU A 322 8.24 -13.33 20.77
N ALA A 323 8.45 -13.34 22.09
CA ALA A 323 9.59 -12.72 22.76
C ALA A 323 10.97 -13.03 22.13
N PRO A 324 11.37 -14.29 21.84
CA PRO A 324 12.68 -14.57 21.23
C PRO A 324 12.83 -14.00 19.81
N TYR A 325 11.74 -13.99 19.03
CA TYR A 325 11.72 -13.39 17.70
C TYR A 325 11.89 -11.87 17.81
N LYS A 326 11.10 -11.23 18.69
CA LYS A 326 11.16 -9.80 18.95
C LYS A 326 12.53 -9.34 19.46
N GLU A 327 13.20 -10.13 20.29
CA GLU A 327 14.55 -9.80 20.77
C GLU A 327 15.56 -9.72 19.61
N LYS A 328 15.55 -10.70 18.71
CA LYS A 328 16.45 -10.72 17.55
C LYS A 328 16.16 -9.58 16.58
N ILE A 329 14.87 -9.35 16.29
CA ILE A 329 14.44 -8.24 15.42
C ILE A 329 14.80 -6.90 16.06
N SER A 330 14.59 -6.71 17.36
CA SER A 330 14.96 -5.47 18.05
C SER A 330 16.47 -5.21 18.00
N LYS A 331 17.31 -6.25 18.10
CA LYS A 331 18.76 -6.11 17.92
C LYS A 331 19.12 -5.70 16.50
N MET A 332 18.47 -6.29 15.49
CA MET A 332 18.68 -5.96 14.09
C MET A 332 18.20 -4.54 13.75
N LEU A 333 16.99 -4.18 14.17
CA LEU A 333 16.41 -2.85 13.94
C LEU A 333 17.28 -1.73 14.48
N ASN A 334 17.82 -1.90 15.70
CA ASN A 334 18.66 -0.90 16.36
C ASN A 334 20.15 -0.99 15.97
N GLN A 335 20.51 -1.92 15.09
CA GLN A 335 21.89 -2.03 14.63
C GLN A 335 22.20 -0.86 13.70
N SER A 336 23.12 0.01 14.13
CA SER A 336 23.69 1.04 13.26
C SER A 336 24.34 0.38 12.04
N THR A 337 24.13 0.97 10.86
CA THR A 337 24.89 0.60 9.65
C THR A 337 26.31 1.19 9.67
N GLY A 338 26.63 2.07 10.64
CA GLY A 338 27.86 2.83 10.68
C GLY A 338 27.91 4.01 9.69
N ASN A 339 26.75 4.41 9.17
CA ASN A 339 26.58 5.49 8.19
C ASN A 339 25.67 6.59 8.75
N THR A 340 25.88 7.83 8.35
CA THR A 340 25.13 8.99 8.85
C THR A 340 24.56 9.82 7.71
N ALA A 341 23.25 10.02 7.69
CA ALA A 341 22.56 10.95 6.79
C ALA A 341 22.79 12.41 7.24
N VAL A 342 23.32 13.24 6.34
CA VAL A 342 23.59 14.67 6.59
C VAL A 342 22.31 15.50 6.62
N SER A 343 21.31 15.07 5.87
CA SER A 343 19.98 15.66 5.77
C SER A 343 18.95 14.54 5.56
N PRO A 344 17.66 14.77 5.84
CA PRO A 344 16.64 13.75 5.63
C PRO A 344 16.65 13.21 4.19
N LEU A 345 16.51 11.91 4.05
CA LEU A 345 16.39 11.19 2.77
C LEU A 345 14.91 10.96 2.49
N ASN A 346 14.39 11.66 1.49
CA ASN A 346 12.96 11.77 1.23
C ASN A 346 12.41 10.54 0.48
N GLY A 347 11.62 9.72 1.16
CA GLY A 347 10.74 8.70 0.58
C GLY A 347 9.25 9.02 0.77
N GLY A 348 8.93 10.28 1.03
CA GLY A 348 7.57 10.76 1.21
C GLY A 348 6.73 10.72 -0.07
N ARG A 349 5.41 10.78 0.12
CA ARG A 349 4.38 10.76 -0.93
C ARG A 349 3.92 12.17 -1.31
N GLY A 350 3.13 12.28 -2.37
CA GLY A 350 2.59 13.50 -2.96
C GLY A 350 3.39 13.99 -4.18
N LEU A 351 2.96 15.10 -4.76
CA LEU A 351 3.67 15.74 -5.87
C LEU A 351 5.10 16.11 -5.46
N TRP A 352 6.10 15.70 -6.25
CA TRP A 352 7.54 15.74 -5.95
C TRP A 352 8.04 14.75 -4.89
N GLY A 353 7.14 13.89 -4.39
CA GLY A 353 7.49 12.72 -3.58
C GLY A 353 7.92 11.54 -4.45
N VAL A 354 8.23 10.43 -3.80
CA VAL A 354 8.86 9.25 -4.43
C VAL A 354 8.02 8.60 -5.52
N ARG A 355 6.70 8.87 -5.56
CA ARG A 355 5.73 8.37 -6.55
C ARG A 355 5.32 9.39 -7.61
N ALA A 356 5.88 10.60 -7.56
CA ALA A 356 5.54 11.70 -8.48
C ALA A 356 6.69 12.72 -8.62
N GLY A 357 7.94 12.29 -8.52
CA GLY A 357 9.10 13.16 -8.66
C GLY A 357 10.42 12.53 -8.22
N GLU A 358 11.52 13.15 -8.62
CA GLU A 358 12.87 12.78 -8.19
C GLU A 358 13.06 13.07 -6.71
N THR A 359 13.58 12.11 -5.96
CA THR A 359 13.97 12.32 -4.56
C THR A 359 15.44 11.96 -4.34
N ASN A 360 16.04 12.55 -3.32
CA ASN A 360 17.42 12.23 -2.95
C ASN A 360 17.58 10.77 -2.47
N LEU A 361 16.56 10.18 -1.85
CA LEU A 361 16.58 8.76 -1.48
C LEU A 361 16.49 7.86 -2.72
N GLY A 362 15.62 8.17 -3.68
CA GLY A 362 15.54 7.42 -4.95
C GLY A 362 16.84 7.48 -5.75
N ASN A 363 17.49 8.64 -5.80
CA ASN A 363 18.82 8.80 -6.38
C ASN A 363 19.86 7.92 -5.68
N LEU A 364 19.90 7.96 -4.35
CA LEU A 364 20.87 7.19 -3.56
C LEU A 364 20.69 5.66 -3.73
N ILE A 365 19.44 5.18 -3.76
CA ILE A 365 19.13 3.76 -3.96
C ILE A 365 19.58 3.32 -5.35
N THR A 366 19.26 4.10 -6.39
CA THR A 366 19.65 3.77 -7.76
C THR A 366 21.16 3.89 -7.98
N ASP A 367 21.86 4.78 -7.27
CA ASP A 367 23.32 4.84 -7.28
C ASP A 367 23.95 3.59 -6.67
N GLY A 368 23.43 3.13 -5.53
CA GLY A 368 23.84 1.87 -4.92
C GLY A 368 23.58 0.66 -5.82
N MET A 369 22.44 0.67 -6.50
CA MET A 369 22.06 -0.34 -7.48
C MET A 369 23.02 -0.39 -8.67
N LEU A 370 23.32 0.77 -9.26
CA LEU A 370 24.28 0.87 -10.36
C LEU A 370 25.69 0.45 -9.92
N ALA A 371 26.13 0.86 -8.73
CA ALA A 371 27.44 0.51 -8.19
C ALA A 371 27.54 -0.99 -7.90
N GLY A 372 26.49 -1.61 -7.35
CA GLY A 372 26.41 -3.05 -7.13
C GLY A 372 26.45 -3.82 -8.44
N ALA A 373 25.63 -3.44 -9.41
CA ALA A 373 25.57 -4.08 -10.72
C ALA A 373 26.90 -4.01 -11.49
N LYS A 374 27.61 -2.87 -11.44
CA LYS A 374 28.91 -2.71 -12.11
C LYS A 374 30.02 -3.61 -11.55
N LYS A 375 29.89 -4.10 -10.32
CA LYS A 375 30.82 -5.11 -9.76
C LYS A 375 30.62 -6.49 -10.39
N ILE A 376 29.42 -6.76 -10.90
CA ILE A 376 29.02 -8.02 -11.53
C ILE A 376 29.23 -7.95 -13.03
N ASP A 377 28.72 -6.88 -13.66
CA ASP A 377 28.83 -6.60 -15.08
C ASP A 377 29.26 -5.13 -15.29
N PRO A 378 30.55 -4.88 -15.59
CA PRO A 378 31.07 -3.53 -15.82
C PRO A 378 30.42 -2.78 -16.99
N GLU A 379 29.70 -3.47 -17.88
CA GLU A 379 29.01 -2.86 -19.01
C GLU A 379 27.66 -2.23 -18.62
N VAL A 380 27.19 -2.39 -17.38
CA VAL A 380 25.95 -1.75 -16.90
C VAL A 380 26.13 -0.23 -16.85
N GLN A 381 25.23 0.51 -17.51
CA GLN A 381 25.39 1.94 -17.76
C GLN A 381 24.53 2.81 -16.84
N PHE A 382 23.35 2.34 -16.47
CA PHE A 382 22.38 3.07 -15.65
C PHE A 382 21.58 2.11 -14.76
N ALA A 383 20.84 2.66 -13.79
CA ALA A 383 19.94 1.89 -12.95
C ALA A 383 18.60 2.60 -12.78
N PHE A 384 17.54 1.84 -12.49
CA PHE A 384 16.22 2.39 -12.20
C PHE A 384 15.46 1.59 -11.13
N GLN A 385 14.65 2.29 -10.34
CA GLN A 385 13.89 1.75 -9.23
C GLN A 385 12.48 2.37 -9.21
N ASN A 386 11.44 1.54 -9.13
CA ASN A 386 10.08 2.01 -8.95
C ASN A 386 9.87 2.63 -7.56
N GLY A 387 9.18 3.76 -7.50
CA GLY A 387 8.89 4.50 -6.27
C GLY A 387 7.98 3.73 -5.32
N GLY A 388 7.19 2.79 -5.83
CA GLY A 388 6.39 1.84 -5.05
C GLY A 388 7.24 0.93 -4.15
N GLY A 389 8.49 0.65 -4.56
CA GLY A 389 9.47 -0.09 -3.78
C GLY A 389 10.15 0.70 -2.67
N ILE A 390 9.97 2.04 -2.62
CA ILE A 390 10.54 2.92 -1.59
C ILE A 390 9.43 3.34 -0.63
N ARG A 391 9.47 2.82 0.60
CA ARG A 391 8.29 2.81 1.48
C ARG A 391 8.29 3.86 2.58
N ALA A 392 9.46 4.39 2.93
CA ALA A 392 9.62 5.34 4.00
C ALA A 392 10.73 6.35 3.71
N SER A 393 10.81 7.40 4.53
CA SER A 393 11.95 8.31 4.58
C SER A 393 12.96 7.83 5.63
N ILE A 394 14.19 8.33 5.55
CA ILE A 394 15.21 8.18 6.60
C ILE A 394 15.51 9.57 7.13
N ASP A 395 15.49 9.73 8.46
CA ASP A 395 15.79 11.02 9.09
C ASP A 395 17.29 11.36 8.99
N ALA A 396 17.64 12.61 9.26
CA ALA A 396 19.05 12.99 9.39
C ALA A 396 19.61 12.39 10.70
N GLY A 397 20.82 11.82 10.63
CA GLY A 397 21.43 11.15 11.77
C GLY A 397 22.01 9.78 11.41
N ASP A 398 22.26 8.97 12.43
CA ASP A 398 22.71 7.58 12.25
C ASP A 398 21.66 6.79 11.47
N ILE A 399 22.09 6.01 10.48
CA ILE A 399 21.22 5.17 9.67
C ILE A 399 21.27 3.76 10.24
N THR A 400 20.14 3.27 10.70
CA THR A 400 19.98 1.91 11.22
C THR A 400 19.62 0.91 10.13
N VAL A 401 19.92 -0.37 10.36
CA VAL A 401 19.46 -1.46 9.49
C VAL A 401 17.93 -1.47 9.43
N GLY A 402 17.26 -1.18 10.55
CA GLY A 402 15.81 -1.11 10.60
C GLY A 402 15.20 -0.03 9.71
N GLU A 403 15.78 1.16 9.66
CA GLU A 403 15.34 2.20 8.72
C GLU A 403 15.53 1.76 7.27
N VAL A 404 16.68 1.17 6.92
CA VAL A 404 16.93 0.67 5.56
C VAL A 404 15.89 -0.37 5.14
N MET A 405 15.59 -1.32 6.02
CA MET A 405 14.61 -2.37 5.70
C MET A 405 13.17 -1.84 5.74
N THR A 406 12.89 -0.81 6.54
CA THR A 406 11.61 -0.09 6.45
C THR A 406 11.46 0.62 5.12
N VAL A 407 12.54 1.15 4.55
CA VAL A 407 12.55 1.77 3.22
C VAL A 407 12.37 0.73 2.11
N MET A 408 13.03 -0.42 2.21
CA MET A 408 13.06 -1.49 1.18
C MET A 408 12.67 -2.85 1.78
N PRO A 409 11.38 -3.09 2.14
CA PRO A 409 10.98 -4.24 2.95
C PRO A 409 10.84 -5.55 2.16
N PHE A 410 10.80 -5.50 0.84
CA PHE A 410 10.46 -6.64 0.00
C PHE A 410 11.63 -7.61 -0.22
N GLY A 411 12.87 -7.19 0.05
CA GLY A 411 14.05 -8.00 -0.21
C GLY A 411 14.18 -8.40 -1.68
N ASN A 412 13.87 -7.50 -2.62
CA ASN A 412 13.99 -7.81 -4.04
C ASN A 412 15.45 -8.09 -4.39
N ALA A 413 15.68 -8.97 -5.36
CA ALA A 413 17.01 -9.17 -5.91
C ALA A 413 17.32 -8.11 -6.99
N LEU A 414 18.61 -7.88 -7.21
CA LEU A 414 19.14 -7.12 -8.33
C LEU A 414 18.94 -7.90 -9.64
N GLY A 415 18.33 -7.26 -10.63
CA GLY A 415 18.26 -7.70 -12.02
C GLY A 415 19.12 -6.83 -12.93
N ILE A 416 19.84 -7.45 -13.87
CA ILE A 416 20.57 -6.77 -14.94
C ILE A 416 19.84 -7.03 -16.26
N VAL A 417 19.34 -5.97 -16.88
CA VAL A 417 18.49 -6.02 -18.06
C VAL A 417 19.17 -5.43 -19.29
N LYS A 418 18.98 -6.05 -20.46
CA LYS A 418 19.43 -5.56 -21.76
C LYS A 418 18.27 -4.99 -22.58
N LEU A 419 18.27 -3.67 -22.75
CA LEU A 419 17.19 -2.90 -23.37
C LEU A 419 17.68 -2.21 -24.64
N THR A 420 16.82 -2.08 -25.64
CA THR A 420 17.00 -1.12 -26.73
C THR A 420 16.66 0.29 -26.26
N GLY A 421 17.21 1.31 -26.93
CA GLY A 421 16.82 2.69 -26.65
C GLY A 421 15.32 2.92 -26.78
N ALA A 422 14.65 2.32 -27.77
CA ALA A 422 13.21 2.39 -27.93
C ALA A 422 12.44 1.84 -26.72
N GLU A 423 12.85 0.67 -26.21
CA GLU A 423 12.24 0.08 -25.01
C GLU A 423 12.43 0.98 -23.77
N ILE A 424 13.58 1.64 -23.64
CA ILE A 424 13.81 2.62 -22.57
C ILE A 424 12.82 3.78 -22.66
N TYR A 425 12.57 4.31 -23.86
CA TYR A 425 11.55 5.33 -24.07
C TYR A 425 10.16 4.86 -23.64
N ASP A 426 9.76 3.65 -24.02
CA ASP A 426 8.45 3.08 -23.65
C ASP A 426 8.32 2.89 -22.14
N ILE A 427 9.38 2.42 -21.48
CA ILE A 427 9.44 2.28 -20.02
C ILE A 427 9.30 3.66 -19.36
N VAL A 428 10.03 4.67 -19.82
CA VAL A 428 9.95 6.00 -19.22
C VAL A 428 8.60 6.67 -19.49
N GLU A 429 7.96 6.43 -20.65
CA GLU A 429 6.58 6.88 -20.92
C GLU A 429 5.58 6.28 -19.92
N HIS A 430 5.69 4.98 -19.62
CA HIS A 430 4.85 4.35 -18.60
C HIS A 430 5.11 4.90 -17.20
N SER A 431 6.38 5.10 -16.83
CA SER A 431 6.80 5.68 -15.54
C SER A 431 6.11 7.01 -15.24
N VAL A 432 6.01 7.87 -16.24
CA VAL A 432 5.47 9.24 -16.06
C VAL A 432 4.00 9.35 -16.43
N LYS A 433 3.28 8.26 -16.73
CA LYS A 433 1.90 8.31 -17.28
C LYS A 433 0.84 8.88 -16.34
N GLU A 434 1.01 8.71 -15.02
CA GLU A 434 0.06 9.20 -14.01
C GLU A 434 0.41 10.59 -13.49
N PHE A 435 1.65 11.05 -13.67
CA PHE A 435 2.11 12.36 -13.19
C PHE A 435 1.13 13.48 -13.62
N PRO A 436 0.78 14.46 -12.77
CA PRO A 436 1.30 14.72 -11.42
C PRO A 436 0.66 13.88 -10.30
N LYS A 437 -0.24 12.93 -10.63
CA LYS A 437 -0.75 11.97 -9.65
C LYS A 437 0.34 10.98 -9.27
N GLU A 438 0.19 10.38 -8.09
CA GLU A 438 1.10 9.35 -7.62
C GLU A 438 0.95 8.06 -8.43
N SER A 439 2.08 7.41 -8.69
CA SER A 439 2.14 6.04 -9.21
C SER A 439 3.25 5.26 -8.50
N GLY A 440 2.96 4.03 -8.07
CA GLY A 440 3.99 3.09 -7.61
C GLY A 440 5.05 2.84 -8.69
N GLY A 441 4.63 2.82 -9.95
CA GLY A 441 5.50 2.62 -11.10
C GLY A 441 6.41 3.81 -11.43
N PHE A 442 6.31 4.99 -10.79
CA PHE A 442 7.19 6.11 -11.11
C PHE A 442 8.67 5.75 -10.83
N LEU A 443 9.53 5.80 -11.83
CA LEU A 443 10.93 5.37 -11.74
C LEU A 443 11.86 6.49 -11.29
N HIS A 444 12.75 6.14 -10.36
CA HIS A 444 13.99 6.86 -10.06
C HIS A 444 15.12 6.33 -10.93
N PHE A 445 16.15 7.15 -11.18
CA PHE A 445 17.26 6.78 -12.08
C PHE A 445 18.63 7.12 -11.50
N SER A 446 19.63 6.32 -11.86
CA SER A 446 21.05 6.66 -11.81
C SER A 446 21.65 6.54 -13.21
N GLY A 447 22.45 7.52 -13.62
CA GLY A 447 23.07 7.58 -14.95
C GLY A 447 22.21 8.18 -16.08
N LEU A 448 20.88 8.23 -15.92
CA LEU A 448 19.98 8.87 -16.87
C LEU A 448 19.53 10.27 -16.43
N GLN A 449 19.31 11.14 -17.41
CA GLN A 449 18.54 12.37 -17.29
C GLN A 449 17.32 12.30 -18.20
N VAL A 450 16.13 12.45 -17.62
CA VAL A 450 14.83 12.39 -18.30
C VAL A 450 14.18 13.76 -18.27
N GLU A 451 13.76 14.27 -19.42
CA GLU A 451 12.89 15.45 -19.54
C GLU A 451 11.55 15.03 -20.12
N PHE A 452 10.44 15.44 -19.50
CA PHE A 452 9.09 15.10 -19.96
C PHE A 452 8.09 16.24 -19.76
N ASP A 453 6.93 16.18 -20.42
CA ASP A 453 5.81 17.09 -20.27
C ASP A 453 4.67 16.39 -19.53
N GLY A 454 4.48 16.73 -18.25
CA GLY A 454 3.47 16.10 -17.42
C GLY A 454 2.03 16.43 -17.82
N LYS A 455 1.81 17.44 -18.68
CA LYS A 455 0.46 17.80 -19.18
C LYS A 455 0.18 17.28 -20.59
N ALA A 456 1.14 16.63 -21.24
CA ALA A 456 0.90 15.94 -22.51
C ALA A 456 0.09 14.65 -22.30
N PRO A 457 -0.65 14.17 -23.33
CA PRO A 457 -1.32 12.88 -23.27
C PRO A 457 -0.35 11.75 -22.88
N ALA A 458 -0.81 10.78 -22.09
CA ALA A 458 -0.02 9.60 -21.74
C ALA A 458 0.49 8.88 -23.00
N GLY A 459 1.74 8.39 -22.96
CA GLY A 459 2.43 7.82 -24.12
C GLY A 459 3.03 8.85 -25.09
N LYS A 460 2.93 10.15 -24.76
CA LYS A 460 3.54 11.26 -25.52
C LYS A 460 4.18 12.30 -24.59
N ARG A 461 4.60 11.89 -23.40
CA ARG A 461 5.11 12.79 -22.36
C ARG A 461 6.62 12.98 -22.46
N VAL A 462 7.38 11.96 -22.82
CA VAL A 462 8.85 12.00 -22.81
C VAL A 462 9.36 12.88 -23.94
N LYS A 463 10.20 13.86 -23.60
CA LYS A 463 10.83 14.79 -24.55
C LYS A 463 12.27 14.39 -24.87
N SER A 464 13.01 13.91 -23.87
CA SER A 464 14.42 13.55 -24.02
C SER A 464 14.83 12.56 -22.94
N ILE A 465 15.67 11.60 -23.31
CA ILE A 465 16.36 10.70 -22.38
C ILE A 465 17.84 10.72 -22.75
N LYS A 466 18.66 11.14 -21.79
CA LYS A 466 20.11 11.26 -21.97
C LYS A 466 20.86 10.33 -21.03
N LEU A 467 21.88 9.68 -21.55
CA LEU A 467 22.87 8.92 -20.81
C LEU A 467 24.22 9.64 -20.97
N ASN A 468 24.84 10.04 -19.85
CA ASN A 468 26.09 10.84 -19.86
C ASN A 468 26.01 12.10 -20.75
N GLY A 469 24.86 12.78 -20.71
CA GLY A 469 24.61 14.02 -21.47
C GLY A 469 24.34 13.82 -22.98
N LYS A 470 24.38 12.59 -23.49
CA LYS A 470 24.06 12.27 -24.89
C LYS A 470 22.68 11.63 -24.99
N GLU A 471 21.92 12.03 -26.01
CA GLU A 471 20.62 11.42 -26.30
C GLU A 471 20.77 9.91 -26.58
N LEU A 472 19.82 9.11 -26.09
CA LEU A 472 19.79 7.69 -26.41
C LEU A 472 19.51 7.46 -27.90
N ASP A 473 20.25 6.53 -28.50
CA ASP A 473 19.94 5.98 -29.80
C ASP A 473 18.87 4.90 -29.63
N LYS A 474 17.71 5.09 -30.27
CA LYS A 474 16.56 4.17 -30.14
C LYS A 474 16.88 2.75 -30.61
N ALA A 475 17.81 2.58 -31.56
CA ALA A 475 18.16 1.26 -32.09
C ALA A 475 19.30 0.57 -31.32
N ALA A 476 20.07 1.31 -30.52
CA ALA A 476 21.19 0.76 -29.77
C ALA A 476 20.72 -0.03 -28.54
N TYR A 477 21.52 -1.01 -28.12
CA TYR A 477 21.32 -1.72 -26.86
C TYR A 477 22.09 -1.06 -25.72
N TYR A 478 21.49 -1.12 -24.54
CA TYR A 478 22.02 -0.63 -23.28
C TYR A 478 21.81 -1.69 -22.21
N LYS A 479 22.70 -1.71 -21.20
CA LYS A 479 22.53 -2.52 -20.00
C LYS A 479 22.18 -1.66 -18.82
N ALA A 480 21.18 -2.11 -18.07
CA ALA A 480 20.69 -1.40 -16.89
C ALA A 480 20.51 -2.34 -15.71
N ALA A 481 20.52 -1.76 -14.51
CA ALA A 481 20.15 -2.46 -13.29
C ALA A 481 18.76 -2.04 -12.81
N THR A 482 17.99 -2.99 -12.27
CA THR A 482 16.72 -2.73 -11.59
C THR A 482 16.46 -3.79 -10.53
N ASN A 483 15.34 -3.70 -9.79
CA ASN A 483 14.89 -4.78 -8.93
C ASN A 483 14.12 -5.84 -9.73
N THR A 484 14.14 -7.11 -9.29
CA THR A 484 13.52 -8.23 -10.03
C THR A 484 12.02 -8.08 -10.21
N PHE A 485 11.30 -7.48 -9.26
CA PHE A 485 9.87 -7.16 -9.41
C PHE A 485 9.61 -6.29 -10.66
N THR A 486 10.35 -5.19 -10.81
CA THR A 486 10.23 -4.30 -11.96
C THR A 486 10.75 -4.96 -13.24
N ALA A 487 11.85 -5.72 -13.15
CA ALA A 487 12.41 -6.46 -14.29
C ALA A 487 11.43 -7.47 -14.90
N LYS A 488 10.59 -8.11 -14.07
CA LYS A 488 9.55 -9.07 -14.48
C LYS A 488 8.29 -8.39 -15.04
N GLY A 489 8.22 -7.06 -14.99
CA GLY A 489 7.09 -6.28 -15.48
C GLY A 489 6.08 -5.84 -14.40
N GLY A 490 6.44 -5.92 -13.12
CA GLY A 490 5.63 -5.37 -12.02
C GLY A 490 5.28 -3.89 -12.25
N ASP A 491 4.27 -3.36 -11.56
CA ASP A 491 3.67 -2.03 -11.82
C ASP A 491 3.16 -1.84 -13.27
N GLY A 492 2.91 -2.93 -14.01
CA GLY A 492 2.37 -2.91 -15.37
C GLY A 492 3.39 -2.60 -16.46
N TYR A 493 4.68 -2.82 -16.22
CA TYR A 493 5.74 -2.62 -17.21
C TYR A 493 5.76 -3.73 -18.28
N ASP A 494 4.80 -3.73 -19.20
CA ASP A 494 4.66 -4.71 -20.28
C ASP A 494 5.93 -4.88 -21.13
N THR A 495 6.64 -3.78 -21.39
CA THR A 495 7.91 -3.81 -22.11
C THR A 495 8.95 -4.62 -21.34
N LEU A 496 9.04 -4.47 -20.03
CA LEU A 496 9.97 -5.26 -19.20
C LEU A 496 9.52 -6.72 -19.11
N LYS A 497 8.20 -6.99 -18.99
CA LYS A 497 7.65 -8.36 -19.05
C LYS A 497 8.08 -9.09 -20.33
N LYS A 498 8.02 -8.42 -21.49
CA LYS A 498 8.50 -8.97 -22.77
C LYS A 498 10.01 -9.19 -22.79
N VAL A 499 10.79 -8.19 -22.35
CA VAL A 499 12.25 -8.29 -22.27
C VAL A 499 12.69 -9.46 -21.36
N TYR A 500 11.97 -9.68 -20.26
CA TYR A 500 12.18 -10.80 -19.36
C TYR A 500 11.89 -12.13 -20.05
N ALA A 501 10.73 -12.27 -20.70
CA ALA A 501 10.35 -13.46 -21.45
C ALA A 501 11.31 -13.79 -22.61
N ASP A 502 11.92 -12.77 -23.21
CA ASP A 502 12.96 -12.91 -24.24
C ASP A 502 14.31 -13.41 -23.68
N GLY A 503 14.43 -13.62 -22.36
CA GLY A 503 15.67 -14.04 -21.71
C GLY A 503 16.74 -12.95 -21.66
N ARG A 504 16.35 -11.67 -21.74
CA ARG A 504 17.28 -10.52 -21.73
C ARG A 504 17.50 -9.92 -20.33
N VAL A 505 17.20 -10.68 -19.29
CA VAL A 505 17.39 -10.32 -17.88
C VAL A 505 18.25 -11.38 -17.20
N SER A 506 19.27 -10.92 -16.47
CA SER A 506 20.10 -11.74 -15.59
C SER A 506 19.78 -11.42 -14.14
N GLU A 507 19.63 -12.45 -13.29
CA GLU A 507 19.34 -12.31 -11.86
C GLU A 507 20.53 -12.82 -11.02
N PRO A 508 21.55 -11.99 -10.77
CA PRO A 508 22.71 -12.39 -9.97
C PRO A 508 22.41 -12.67 -8.48
N GLY A 509 21.18 -12.44 -8.00
CA GLY A 509 20.73 -12.84 -6.66
C GLY A 509 21.17 -11.94 -5.51
N THR A 510 21.70 -10.74 -5.77
CA THR A 510 22.06 -9.79 -4.70
C THR A 510 20.82 -9.06 -4.18
N ILE A 511 20.55 -9.15 -2.88
CA ILE A 511 19.38 -8.51 -2.25
C ILE A 511 19.55 -6.99 -2.16
N ASP A 512 18.48 -6.26 -2.43
CA ASP A 512 18.44 -4.81 -2.59
C ASP A 512 18.85 -4.03 -1.34
N TYR A 513 18.31 -4.35 -0.15
CA TYR A 513 18.65 -3.66 1.08
C TYR A 513 20.12 -3.91 1.50
N GLU A 514 20.64 -5.12 1.29
CA GLU A 514 22.05 -5.43 1.59
C GLU A 514 22.99 -4.66 0.66
N MET A 515 22.66 -4.63 -0.63
CA MET A 515 23.39 -3.86 -1.63
C MET A 515 23.37 -2.37 -1.28
N PHE A 516 22.22 -1.87 -0.82
CA PHE A 516 22.09 -0.50 -0.37
C PHE A 516 22.99 -0.21 0.85
N ILE A 517 22.97 -1.05 1.90
CA ILE A 517 23.87 -0.91 3.07
C ILE A 517 25.34 -0.92 2.62
N LYS A 518 25.72 -1.87 1.76
CA LYS A 518 27.09 -1.95 1.20
C LYS A 518 27.46 -0.70 0.40
N HIS A 519 26.50 -0.04 -0.25
CA HIS A 519 26.74 1.24 -0.90
C HIS A 519 26.91 2.37 0.12
N LEU A 520 26.05 2.46 1.14
CA LEU A 520 26.19 3.43 2.22
C LEU A 520 27.58 3.34 2.87
N ASP A 521 28.10 2.12 3.06
CA ASP A 521 29.44 1.87 3.59
C ASP A 521 30.57 2.51 2.79
N THR A 522 30.37 2.72 1.48
CA THR A 522 31.34 3.41 0.63
C THR A 522 31.30 4.93 0.81
N LEU A 523 30.22 5.46 1.37
CA LEU A 523 30.01 6.90 1.59
C LEU A 523 30.33 7.30 3.02
N LYS A 524 29.92 6.49 4.02
CA LYS A 524 29.92 6.78 5.47
C LYS A 524 29.10 7.99 5.88
N LYS A 525 29.34 9.15 5.27
CA LYS A 525 28.53 10.36 5.42
C LYS A 525 27.69 10.56 4.16
N VAL A 526 26.38 10.39 4.29
CA VAL A 526 25.43 10.33 3.18
C VAL A 526 24.81 11.71 2.96
N ASP A 527 25.20 12.39 1.89
CA ASP A 527 24.73 13.74 1.53
C ASP A 527 24.02 13.77 0.16
N SER A 528 23.16 12.79 -0.08
CA SER A 528 22.41 12.68 -1.35
C SER A 528 21.49 13.88 -1.59
N LYS A 529 21.40 14.33 -2.85
CA LYS A 529 20.61 15.48 -3.31
C LYS A 529 19.75 15.12 -4.52
N VAL A 530 18.77 15.98 -4.79
CA VAL A 530 18.09 16.03 -6.10
C VAL A 530 19.04 16.72 -7.07
N GLU A 531 19.27 16.10 -8.23
CA GLU A 531 20.30 16.50 -9.20
C GLU A 531 19.70 16.88 -10.57
N GLY A 532 18.38 16.76 -10.74
CA GLY A 532 17.74 16.99 -12.03
C GLY A 532 17.91 15.80 -12.97
N ARG A 533 17.88 14.59 -12.41
CA ARG A 533 17.78 13.33 -13.16
C ARG A 533 16.39 13.17 -13.78
N ILE A 534 15.35 13.76 -13.19
CA ILE A 534 13.97 13.70 -13.71
C ILE A 534 13.34 15.10 -13.70
N ILE A 535 13.05 15.64 -14.89
CA ILE A 535 12.62 17.03 -15.07
C ILE A 535 11.28 17.07 -15.80
N ALA A 536 10.23 17.40 -15.06
CA ALA A 536 8.94 17.78 -15.64
C ALA A 536 9.04 19.21 -16.22
N THR A 537 9.08 19.35 -17.53
CA THR A 537 9.26 20.63 -18.23
C THR A 537 8.07 21.57 -18.06
N ILE A 538 8.29 22.87 -18.24
CA ILE A 538 7.25 23.91 -18.26
C ILE A 538 7.28 24.68 -19.59
N PRO A 539 6.15 25.28 -20.03
CA PRO A 539 6.08 25.94 -21.34
C PRO A 539 6.67 27.36 -21.35
N PHE A 540 7.09 27.90 -20.19
CA PHE A 540 7.47 29.30 -20.05
C PHE A 540 8.90 29.57 -20.53
N LYS A 541 9.03 30.34 -21.61
CA LYS A 541 10.33 30.65 -22.27
C LYS A 541 11.13 31.74 -21.57
N ASP A 542 10.48 32.54 -20.74
CA ASP A 542 11.08 33.66 -19.99
C ASP A 542 11.54 33.27 -18.58
N ILE A 543 11.56 31.98 -18.28
CA ILE A 543 12.16 31.40 -17.08
C ILE A 543 13.49 30.77 -17.48
N ALA A 544 14.58 31.20 -16.85
CA ALA A 544 15.89 30.63 -17.10
C ALA A 544 15.96 29.18 -16.59
N LYS A 545 16.34 28.24 -17.47
CA LYS A 545 16.55 26.83 -17.13
C LYS A 545 17.63 26.69 -16.07
N GLY A 546 17.38 25.89 -15.05
CA GLY A 546 18.26 25.68 -13.89
C GLY A 546 18.21 26.79 -12.84
N SER A 547 17.38 27.82 -12.99
CA SER A 547 17.24 28.86 -11.97
C SER A 547 16.35 28.40 -10.81
N ASP A 548 16.58 28.92 -9.60
CA ASP A 548 15.70 28.69 -8.44
C ASP A 548 14.23 29.00 -8.75
N THR A 549 13.98 30.01 -9.59
CA THR A 549 12.62 30.41 -9.97
C THR A 549 11.91 29.33 -10.80
N GLU A 550 12.65 28.57 -11.61
CA GLU A 550 12.07 27.49 -12.42
C GLU A 550 11.41 26.42 -11.55
N GLY A 551 12.06 25.98 -10.48
CA GLY A 551 11.51 24.99 -9.56
C GLY A 551 10.17 25.44 -8.96
N TYR A 552 10.12 26.66 -8.46
CA TYR A 552 8.90 27.21 -7.85
C TYR A 552 7.77 27.43 -8.86
N VAL A 553 8.09 27.93 -10.06
CA VAL A 553 7.08 28.12 -11.11
C VAL A 553 6.54 26.78 -11.61
N ARG A 554 7.41 25.77 -11.73
CA ARG A 554 7.06 24.40 -12.08
C ARG A 554 6.13 23.75 -11.06
N ASP A 555 6.42 23.91 -9.77
CA ASP A 555 5.54 23.45 -8.70
C ASP A 555 4.14 24.08 -8.82
N LEU A 556 4.06 25.40 -8.97
CA LEU A 556 2.77 26.07 -9.16
C LEU A 556 2.03 25.64 -10.43
N TYR A 557 2.75 25.40 -11.53
CA TYR A 557 2.16 25.00 -12.80
C TYR A 557 1.53 23.60 -12.73
N TYR A 558 2.20 22.64 -12.09
CA TYR A 558 1.70 21.27 -11.96
C TYR A 558 0.67 21.08 -10.84
N ARG A 559 0.51 22.07 -9.96
CA ARG A 559 -0.61 22.19 -9.01
C ARG A 559 -1.80 22.98 -9.57
N ASP A 560 -1.75 23.36 -10.84
CA ASP A 560 -2.76 24.19 -11.50
C ASP A 560 -3.00 25.56 -10.83
N LEU A 561 -1.99 26.09 -10.15
CA LEU A 561 -2.04 27.41 -9.50
C LEU A 561 -1.67 28.54 -10.48
N THR A 562 -1.00 28.25 -11.60
CA THR A 562 -0.63 29.22 -12.64
C THR A 562 -0.68 28.64 -14.04
N ASN A 563 -1.12 29.46 -15.00
CA ASN A 563 -0.98 29.22 -16.45
C ASN A 563 -0.04 30.23 -17.13
N GLY A 564 0.71 31.01 -16.34
CA GLY A 564 1.51 32.12 -16.84
C GLY A 564 0.67 33.39 -17.09
N THR A 565 1.30 34.40 -17.67
CA THR A 565 0.63 35.59 -18.24
C THR A 565 0.21 35.35 -19.69
N SER A 566 0.84 34.37 -20.34
CA SER A 566 0.41 33.76 -21.60
C SER A 566 0.77 32.26 -21.56
N ALA A 567 0.36 31.51 -22.59
CA ALA A 567 0.69 30.09 -22.70
C ALA A 567 2.20 29.77 -22.66
N THR A 568 3.07 30.72 -23.01
CA THR A 568 4.52 30.52 -23.07
C THR A 568 5.32 31.54 -22.27
N THR A 569 4.67 32.35 -21.44
CA THR A 569 5.31 33.42 -20.68
C THR A 569 4.79 33.45 -19.25
N TYR A 570 5.68 33.43 -18.26
CA TYR A 570 5.33 33.54 -16.86
C TYR A 570 5.40 34.98 -16.33
N SER A 571 6.28 35.81 -16.87
CA SER A 571 6.63 37.17 -16.45
C SER A 571 7.17 37.26 -15.01
N PRO A 572 8.31 36.62 -14.67
CA PRO A 572 8.80 36.49 -13.30
C PRO A 572 9.07 37.83 -12.60
N ASN A 573 9.50 38.85 -13.36
CA ASN A 573 9.87 40.17 -12.84
C ASN A 573 8.70 41.16 -12.78
N ALA A 574 7.51 40.78 -13.26
CA ALA A 574 6.35 41.67 -13.21
C ALA A 574 5.85 41.82 -11.76
N ASN A 575 5.49 43.06 -11.40
CA ASN A 575 4.91 43.37 -10.09
C ASN A 575 3.55 42.68 -9.91
N LEU A 576 3.36 42.04 -8.76
CA LEU A 576 2.14 41.34 -8.39
C LEU A 576 1.05 42.34 -7.97
N THR A 577 -0.16 42.18 -8.50
CA THR A 577 -1.33 42.95 -8.03
C THR A 577 -1.97 42.29 -6.81
N ARG A 578 -2.73 43.06 -6.04
CA ARG A 578 -3.49 42.55 -4.88
C ARG A 578 -4.46 41.45 -5.27
N ALA A 579 -5.15 41.59 -6.40
CA ALA A 579 -6.03 40.55 -6.91
C ALA A 579 -5.27 39.26 -7.27
N GLN A 580 -4.10 39.37 -7.90
CA GLN A 580 -3.29 38.19 -8.22
C GLN A 580 -2.80 37.48 -6.96
N ALA A 581 -2.27 38.22 -5.98
CA ALA A 581 -1.84 37.65 -4.71
C ALA A 581 -2.99 36.91 -4.00
N ALA A 582 -4.17 37.53 -3.98
CA ALA A 582 -5.38 36.93 -3.43
C ALA A 582 -5.75 35.62 -4.17
N SER A 583 -5.85 35.64 -5.50
CA SER A 583 -6.17 34.44 -6.29
C SER A 583 -5.25 33.26 -6.00
N PHE A 584 -3.94 33.50 -5.96
CA PHE A 584 -2.95 32.46 -5.69
C PHE A 584 -3.13 31.82 -4.31
N ILE A 585 -3.30 32.64 -3.27
CA ILE A 585 -3.47 32.14 -1.89
C ILE A 585 -4.82 31.43 -1.74
N ALA A 586 -5.91 31.99 -2.28
CA ALA A 586 -7.24 31.40 -2.21
C ALA A 586 -7.27 29.99 -2.83
N ARG A 587 -6.68 29.83 -4.03
CA ARG A 587 -6.62 28.53 -4.72
C ARG A 587 -5.76 27.52 -3.98
N ALA A 588 -4.60 27.93 -3.47
CA ALA A 588 -3.73 27.03 -2.73
C ALA A 588 -4.38 26.51 -1.44
N LEU A 589 -5.19 27.35 -0.79
CA LEU A 589 -5.97 26.99 0.40
C LEU A 589 -7.32 26.32 0.09
N LYS A 590 -7.69 26.20 -1.19
CA LYS A 590 -9.02 25.75 -1.66
C LYS A 590 -10.18 26.46 -0.95
N LEU A 591 -10.05 27.77 -0.71
CA LEU A 591 -11.08 28.56 -0.04
C LEU A 591 -12.24 28.90 -0.99
N GLU A 592 -13.46 28.70 -0.51
CA GLU A 592 -14.69 29.06 -1.21
C GLU A 592 -15.41 30.20 -0.49
N ALA A 593 -15.97 31.14 -1.27
CA ALA A 593 -16.74 32.25 -0.71
C ALA A 593 -18.11 31.75 -0.22
N LYS A 594 -18.48 32.14 1.00
CA LYS A 594 -19.79 31.81 1.60
C LYS A 594 -20.84 32.86 1.30
N GLY A 595 -20.44 34.10 1.04
CA GLY A 595 -21.32 35.23 0.78
C GLY A 595 -21.02 35.97 -0.53
N GLN A 596 -21.52 37.20 -0.59
CA GLN A 596 -21.30 38.11 -1.71
C GLN A 596 -20.04 38.96 -1.51
N ALA A 597 -19.56 39.54 -2.61
CA ALA A 597 -18.43 40.47 -2.64
C ALA A 597 -18.52 41.54 -1.54
N THR A 598 -17.54 41.56 -0.64
CA THR A 598 -17.47 42.49 0.50
C THR A 598 -16.89 43.86 0.13
N PHE A 599 -16.29 44.00 -1.06
CA PHE A 599 -15.62 45.22 -1.50
C PHE A 599 -16.32 45.86 -2.70
N SER A 600 -16.47 47.19 -2.66
CA SER A 600 -17.21 47.96 -3.66
C SER A 600 -16.51 48.07 -5.03
N ASP A 601 -15.19 47.87 -5.09
CA ASP A 601 -14.36 48.14 -6.27
C ASP A 601 -13.89 46.88 -7.01
N ILE A 602 -14.42 45.70 -6.68
CA ILE A 602 -14.07 44.44 -7.37
C ILE A 602 -15.06 44.04 -8.46
N ALA A 603 -16.13 44.83 -8.70
CA ALA A 603 -17.16 44.51 -9.68
C ALA A 603 -16.63 44.29 -11.13
N ASN A 604 -15.55 44.98 -11.50
CA ASN A 604 -14.90 44.86 -12.81
C ASN A 604 -13.78 43.81 -12.88
N VAL A 605 -13.52 43.11 -11.77
CA VAL A 605 -12.61 41.97 -11.74
C VAL A 605 -13.37 40.74 -12.27
N ASN A 606 -12.69 39.75 -12.86
CA ASN A 606 -13.41 38.57 -13.34
C ASN A 606 -14.14 37.85 -12.17
N PRO A 607 -15.30 37.19 -12.41
CA PRO A 607 -16.12 36.61 -11.35
C PRO A 607 -15.42 35.58 -10.46
N ALA A 608 -14.50 34.77 -11.02
CA ALA A 608 -13.75 33.79 -10.23
C ALA A 608 -12.83 34.49 -9.22
N THR A 609 -12.09 35.51 -9.67
CA THR A 609 -11.22 36.31 -8.79
C THR A 609 -12.03 37.14 -7.79
N GLN A 610 -13.25 37.58 -8.12
CA GLN A 610 -14.13 38.20 -7.12
C GLN A 610 -14.46 37.23 -5.97
N LYS A 611 -14.81 35.98 -6.29
CA LYS A 611 -15.07 34.93 -5.28
C LYS A 611 -13.82 34.64 -4.44
N GLU A 612 -12.65 34.51 -5.07
CA GLU A 612 -11.37 34.27 -4.37
C GLU A 612 -11.02 35.41 -3.40
N ILE A 613 -11.20 36.67 -3.82
CA ILE A 613 -11.00 37.84 -2.95
C ILE A 613 -12.00 37.82 -1.78
N THR A 614 -13.26 37.48 -2.05
CA THR A 614 -14.32 37.41 -1.03
C THR A 614 -14.01 36.33 0.01
N ALA A 615 -13.64 35.12 -0.42
CA ALA A 615 -13.28 34.02 0.46
C ALA A 615 -12.11 34.38 1.38
N LEU A 616 -11.08 35.06 0.85
CA LEU A 616 -9.95 35.52 1.67
C LEU A 616 -10.33 36.63 2.65
N ALA A 617 -11.32 37.46 2.31
CA ALA A 617 -11.80 38.51 3.20
C ALA A 617 -12.60 37.90 4.36
N GLU A 618 -13.48 36.95 4.06
CA GLU A 618 -14.23 36.16 5.06
C GLU A 618 -13.29 35.39 5.99
N ALA A 619 -12.19 34.88 5.45
CA ALA A 619 -11.14 34.21 6.22
C ALA A 619 -10.21 35.19 6.96
N GLY A 620 -10.40 36.51 6.85
CA GLY A 620 -9.57 37.51 7.52
C GLY A 620 -8.13 37.63 7.00
N ILE A 621 -7.79 36.97 5.88
CA ILE A 621 -6.46 37.02 5.27
C ILE A 621 -6.22 38.39 4.62
N VAL A 622 -7.20 38.86 3.85
CA VAL A 622 -7.13 40.18 3.19
C VAL A 622 -8.09 41.17 3.81
N GLN A 623 -7.68 42.44 3.79
CA GLN A 623 -8.46 43.56 4.30
C GLN A 623 -8.47 44.68 3.25
N GLY A 624 -9.58 45.42 3.19
CA GLY A 624 -9.73 46.62 2.38
C GLY A 624 -9.51 47.90 3.19
N VAL A 625 -9.47 49.03 2.49
CA VAL A 625 -9.41 50.37 3.09
C VAL A 625 -10.66 51.12 2.64
N ASN A 626 -11.45 51.63 3.58
CA ASN A 626 -12.70 52.37 3.30
C ASN A 626 -13.66 51.61 2.37
N GLY A 627 -13.85 50.30 2.59
CA GLY A 627 -14.73 49.45 1.78
C GLY A 627 -14.22 49.13 0.37
N LYS A 628 -12.93 49.41 0.07
CA LYS A 628 -12.28 49.11 -1.21
C LYS A 628 -11.11 48.15 -1.04
N PHE A 629 -11.01 47.17 -1.93
CA PHE A 629 -9.92 46.20 -1.97
C PHE A 629 -8.69 46.72 -2.73
N ASN A 630 -8.87 47.59 -3.73
CA ASN A 630 -7.87 48.08 -4.67
C ASN A 630 -7.19 46.95 -5.48
N PRO A 631 -7.94 46.19 -6.31
CA PRO A 631 -7.46 44.95 -6.95
C PRO A 631 -6.21 45.12 -7.82
N ASN A 632 -6.01 46.29 -8.43
CA ASN A 632 -4.90 46.58 -9.34
C ASN A 632 -3.65 47.16 -8.65
N ALA A 633 -3.76 47.54 -7.37
CA ALA A 633 -2.64 48.06 -6.62
C ALA A 633 -1.56 46.99 -6.45
N LYS A 634 -0.29 47.41 -6.43
CA LYS A 634 0.85 46.51 -6.30
C LYS A 634 1.01 46.10 -4.84
N VAL A 635 1.37 44.84 -4.61
CA VAL A 635 1.58 44.29 -3.27
C VAL A 635 3.04 44.44 -2.91
N THR A 636 3.35 45.00 -1.74
CA THR A 636 4.72 45.03 -1.23
C THR A 636 5.12 43.68 -0.62
N ARG A 637 6.42 43.42 -0.49
CA ARG A 637 6.93 42.21 0.18
C ARG A 637 6.39 42.06 1.60
N ALA A 638 6.28 43.17 2.35
CA ALA A 638 5.67 43.17 3.68
C ALA A 638 4.19 42.76 3.66
N GLN A 639 3.40 43.33 2.74
CA GLN A 639 1.98 43.00 2.59
C GLN A 639 1.79 41.53 2.18
N LEU A 640 2.64 41.00 1.31
CA LEU A 640 2.58 39.60 0.91
C LEU A 640 2.89 38.68 2.09
N SER A 641 3.92 38.98 2.89
CA SER A 641 4.22 38.22 4.12
C SER A 641 3.07 38.26 5.12
N LEU A 642 2.37 39.39 5.28
CA LEU A 642 1.18 39.49 6.12
C LEU A 642 0.07 38.54 5.64
N MET A 643 -0.19 38.48 4.33
CA MET A 643 -1.20 37.59 3.77
C MET A 643 -0.88 36.11 4.08
N PHE A 644 0.37 35.68 3.86
CA PHE A 644 0.79 34.31 4.18
C PHE A 644 0.80 34.01 5.68
N ALA A 645 1.21 34.96 6.52
CA ALA A 645 1.18 34.78 7.97
C ALA A 645 -0.24 34.61 8.50
N ARG A 646 -1.19 35.41 7.99
CA ARG A 646 -2.61 35.26 8.33
C ARG A 646 -3.17 33.93 7.82
N ALA A 647 -2.83 33.52 6.61
CA ALA A 647 -3.20 32.22 6.06
C ALA A 647 -2.67 31.06 6.92
N TYR A 648 -1.41 31.13 7.36
CA TYR A 648 -0.83 30.14 8.28
C TYR A 648 -1.61 30.08 9.60
N ASN A 649 -1.89 31.22 10.23
CA ASN A 649 -2.57 31.28 11.53
C ASN A 649 -4.04 30.85 11.49
N LEU A 650 -4.65 30.68 10.32
CA LEU A 650 -5.99 30.06 10.22
C LEU A 650 -5.96 28.55 10.43
N GLN A 651 -4.84 27.92 10.11
CA GLN A 651 -4.72 26.46 10.11
C GLN A 651 -3.83 25.95 11.24
N HIS A 652 -3.06 26.83 11.88
CA HIS A 652 -2.06 26.50 12.88
C HIS A 652 -2.09 27.47 14.05
N ASP A 653 -1.59 27.00 15.20
CA ASP A 653 -1.38 27.85 16.36
C ASP A 653 -0.35 28.94 16.07
N ALA A 654 -0.63 30.15 16.57
CA ALA A 654 0.25 31.29 16.39
C ALA A 654 1.60 31.05 17.10
N LYS A 655 2.69 31.07 16.34
CA LYS A 655 4.05 31.07 16.90
C LYS A 655 4.35 32.43 17.55
N THR A 656 4.82 32.43 18.79
CA THR A 656 5.17 33.63 19.56
C THR A 656 6.68 33.78 19.73
N GLY A 657 7.14 34.99 20.06
CA GLY A 657 8.56 35.25 20.37
C GLY A 657 9.53 35.20 19.18
N LEU A 658 9.02 35.05 17.95
CA LEU A 658 9.85 35.02 16.75
C LEU A 658 10.54 36.38 16.50
N LYS A 659 11.80 36.33 16.08
CA LYS A 659 12.57 37.52 15.67
C LYS A 659 13.23 37.27 14.32
N ALA A 660 13.06 38.21 13.40
CA ALA A 660 13.87 38.28 12.18
C ALA A 660 15.06 39.22 12.39
N ASP A 661 16.24 38.81 11.93
CA ASP A 661 17.50 39.56 11.96
C ASP A 661 17.65 40.50 10.73
N PHE A 662 16.54 41.03 10.21
CA PHE A 662 16.58 41.96 9.10
C PHE A 662 16.74 43.39 9.63
N SER A 663 17.75 44.09 9.13
CA SER A 663 18.10 45.45 9.57
C SER A 663 17.08 46.53 9.20
N ASP A 664 16.16 46.24 8.27
CA ASP A 664 15.27 47.21 7.63
C ASP A 664 13.77 47.01 7.93
N ILE A 665 13.44 46.23 8.97
CA ILE A 665 12.04 45.97 9.37
C ILE A 665 11.59 46.72 10.64
N SER A 666 12.51 47.36 11.37
CA SER A 666 12.24 47.97 12.68
C SER A 666 11.24 49.13 12.62
N GLN A 667 11.14 49.84 11.48
CA GLN A 667 10.17 50.92 11.29
C GLN A 667 8.71 50.44 11.06
N TYR A 668 8.46 49.15 10.89
CA TYR A 668 7.12 48.62 10.67
C TYR A 668 6.42 48.27 11.99
N ASN A 669 5.09 48.15 11.96
CA ASN A 669 4.34 47.74 13.15
C ASN A 669 4.64 46.29 13.58
N ALA A 670 4.27 45.94 14.81
CA ALA A 670 4.54 44.62 15.39
C ALA A 670 3.95 43.46 14.56
N GLU A 671 2.75 43.63 14.00
CA GLU A 671 2.12 42.62 13.14
C GLU A 671 2.98 42.29 11.92
N THR A 672 3.48 43.32 11.23
CA THR A 672 4.33 43.16 10.04
C THR A 672 5.67 42.52 10.40
N GLN A 673 6.30 42.96 11.49
CA GLN A 673 7.56 42.38 11.96
C GLN A 673 7.38 40.89 12.30
N ASN A 674 6.30 40.53 13.00
CA ASN A 674 5.99 39.14 13.36
C ASN A 674 5.69 38.29 12.11
N ALA A 675 4.97 38.82 11.13
CA ALA A 675 4.70 38.12 9.88
C ALA A 675 6.00 37.82 9.10
N ILE A 676 6.91 38.80 9.00
CA ILE A 676 8.21 38.59 8.35
C ILE A 676 9.05 37.57 9.13
N ALA A 677 9.04 37.63 10.47
CA ALA A 677 9.73 36.67 11.32
C ALA A 677 9.19 35.24 11.15
N LEU A 678 7.87 35.07 11.09
CA LEU A 678 7.23 33.80 10.82
C LEU A 678 7.61 33.25 9.44
N MET A 679 7.52 34.07 8.39
CA MET A 679 7.90 33.63 7.05
C MET A 679 9.38 33.24 6.95
N LYS A 680 10.26 33.88 7.73
CA LYS A 680 11.68 33.52 7.80
C LYS A 680 11.88 32.20 8.56
N ASP A 681 11.23 32.04 9.72
CA ASP A 681 11.28 30.83 10.54
C ASP A 681 10.85 29.59 9.74
N LEU A 682 9.77 29.72 8.96
CA LEU A 682 9.25 28.69 8.07
C LEU A 682 10.09 28.50 6.79
N LYS A 683 11.17 29.27 6.61
CA LYS A 683 12.04 29.27 5.40
C LYS A 683 11.29 29.62 4.10
N ILE A 684 10.16 30.31 4.19
CA ILE A 684 9.35 30.77 3.06
C ILE A 684 10.01 31.97 2.37
N VAL A 685 10.59 32.88 3.17
CA VAL A 685 11.30 34.07 2.67
C VAL A 685 12.78 34.06 3.05
N SER A 686 13.57 34.73 2.21
CA SER A 686 14.96 35.04 2.47
C SER A 686 15.21 36.54 2.26
N GLY A 687 16.24 37.07 2.92
CA GLY A 687 16.74 38.42 2.69
C GLY A 687 18.00 38.44 1.83
N VAL A 688 18.46 39.64 1.49
CA VAL A 688 19.70 39.89 0.76
C VAL A 688 20.57 40.81 1.64
N ASN A 689 21.79 40.38 1.95
CA ASN A 689 22.74 41.16 2.77
C ASN A 689 22.14 41.66 4.11
N GLY A 690 21.39 40.81 4.81
CA GLY A 690 20.75 41.15 6.08
C GLY A 690 19.55 42.12 5.96
N LYS A 691 18.98 42.29 4.76
CA LYS A 691 17.79 43.13 4.51
C LYS A 691 16.65 42.33 3.88
N PHE A 692 15.42 42.61 4.30
CA PHE A 692 14.21 42.00 3.74
C PHE A 692 13.63 42.80 2.56
N MET A 693 13.90 44.10 2.49
CA MET A 693 13.33 45.07 1.55
C MET A 693 11.79 45.12 1.58
N PRO A 694 11.18 45.40 2.75
CA PRO A 694 9.73 45.29 2.96
C PRO A 694 8.87 46.23 2.08
N SER A 695 9.40 47.38 1.68
CA SER A 695 8.70 48.37 0.83
C SER A 695 8.75 48.05 -0.66
N ASN A 696 9.64 47.16 -1.10
CA ASN A 696 9.72 46.78 -2.51
C ASN A 696 8.44 46.03 -2.91
N ASN A 697 7.97 46.31 -4.13
CA ASN A 697 6.88 45.53 -4.72
C ASN A 697 7.30 44.06 -4.87
N ALA A 698 6.42 43.15 -4.47
CA ALA A 698 6.59 41.73 -4.69
C ALA A 698 6.40 41.42 -6.17
N THR A 699 7.28 40.59 -6.72
CA THR A 699 7.17 40.11 -8.10
C THR A 699 6.42 38.78 -8.17
N ARG A 700 6.05 38.36 -9.39
CA ARG A 700 5.50 37.03 -9.62
C ARG A 700 6.48 35.90 -9.26
N ALA A 701 7.79 36.13 -9.37
CA ALA A 701 8.80 35.19 -8.87
C ALA A 701 8.81 35.11 -7.33
N ASN A 702 8.62 36.25 -6.64
CA ASN A 702 8.45 36.23 -5.18
C ASN A 702 7.19 35.43 -4.80
N MET A 703 6.08 35.61 -5.52
CA MET A 703 4.86 34.83 -5.28
C MET A 703 5.09 33.32 -5.48
N ALA A 704 5.75 32.93 -6.59
CA ALA A 704 6.04 31.52 -6.85
C ALA A 704 6.84 30.88 -5.72
N LYS A 705 7.95 31.52 -5.32
CA LYS A 705 8.80 31.06 -4.23
C LYS A 705 8.03 30.95 -2.91
N MET A 706 7.35 32.02 -2.51
CA MET A 706 6.65 32.04 -1.23
C MET A 706 5.51 31.02 -1.20
N LEU A 707 4.73 30.91 -2.27
CA LEU A 707 3.60 29.97 -2.33
C LEU A 707 4.08 28.53 -2.35
N SER A 708 5.05 28.19 -3.19
CA SER A 708 5.61 26.84 -3.28
C SER A 708 6.18 26.38 -1.93
N ASN A 709 6.93 27.24 -1.24
CA ASN A 709 7.44 26.95 0.10
C ASN A 709 6.35 26.93 1.19
N TYR A 710 5.21 27.59 0.96
CA TYR A 710 4.10 27.63 1.91
C TYR A 710 3.19 26.39 1.82
N ILE A 711 3.02 25.82 0.62
CA ILE A 711 2.12 24.69 0.37
C ILE A 711 2.29 23.50 1.32
N PRO A 712 3.51 23.08 1.72
CA PRO A 712 3.69 22.01 2.71
C PRO A 712 3.04 22.27 4.07
N PHE A 713 2.71 23.53 4.39
CA PHE A 713 2.01 23.91 5.61
C PHE A 713 0.50 24.01 5.43
N VAL A 714 -0.05 23.75 4.25
CA VAL A 714 -1.51 23.78 4.04
C VAL A 714 -2.11 22.48 4.58
N LYS A 715 -2.99 22.57 5.57
CA LYS A 715 -3.79 21.41 6.02
C LYS A 715 -4.87 21.12 5.00
N GLU A 716 -5.06 19.84 4.64
CA GLU A 716 -6.21 19.43 3.86
C GLU A 716 -7.49 19.73 4.68
N SER A 717 -8.47 20.39 4.05
CA SER A 717 -9.79 20.56 4.64
C SER A 717 -10.40 19.18 4.84
N LYS A 718 -10.68 18.82 6.09
CA LYS A 718 -11.49 17.63 6.42
C LYS A 718 -12.86 17.68 5.76
#